data_AF-A0A8C5KF63-F1
#
_entry.id   AF-A0A8C5KF63-F1
#
_cell.length_a   1.000
_cell.length_b   1.000
_cell.length_c   1.000
_cell.angle_alpha   90.00
_cell.angle_beta   90.00
_cell.angle_gamma   90.00
#
_symmetry.space_group_name_H-M   'P 1'
#
loop_
_entity.id
_entity.type
_entity.pdbx_description
1 polymer ?
#
loop_
_entity_poly.entity_id
_entity_poly.type
_entity_poly.pdbx_seq_one_letter_code
_entity_poly.pdbx_strand_id
1 'polypeptide(L)'
;NDSCEYLLSSGRFLGEKVWQPHSCMMHKYKISEAKNCLVDKHIAFIGDSRIRQLFYSFVKIINPQFKEEGNKHENIPFEDKIASVKVDFLWHPEVNGSMKQCIKVWTEDSVAKPHVIVAGAATWSIKIHNGSNEALSQYKVNITSIAPLLEKLAKTSDVYWVLQDPVYEDLLSENRKMITNEKIDAYNEAAVSILNSSTRNSKSSVKMFSVSKLIAQETIMESLDGLHLPESSRETSAMILMNVYCNKILKPVDGSCCQPRPPLTLIQKLAACFFTFSIIGYLIFCIIHHNAHRKNKPCTDLESGEEKKNIINTPVSSLEILLQSFCKLGLIMAYFYMCDRANLFMKENKFYTHSSFFIPIIYILVLGVFYNENTKETKVLNREQTDEWKGWMQLVILIYHISGASTFLPVYMHIRVLVAAYLFQTGYGHFSYFWIKGDFGIHRVCQVLFRLNFLVVVLCIVMDRPYQFYYFVPLVTVWFIIIYVTLALWPQIIQKKANGNCLWHFGLLLKLAFLLLCICFLAYSQGAFEKIFSLWPLSKCFELKGNVYEWWFRWRLDRYVVFHGMLFAFIYLALQKRQVLSEGKGEPLFSNRISNFLLFISVVSFLTYSIWASSCKNKAECNELHPSVSVVQILAFILIRNIPGYARSVYSSFFAWFGKISLELFICQYHIWLAADTRGILVLIPGNPMLNIIVSTFIFVCVAHEISRITNDLAQIIIPKDTSSLLKRLACIAAFFCGLLILSSIQDKSRH
;
A
#
# COMPACT_ATOMS: atom_id res chain seq x y z
N ASN A 1 -1.36 20.33 -11.79
CA ASN A 1 -1.48 19.47 -10.58
C ASN A 1 -2.90 18.95 -10.62
N ASP A 2 -3.12 18.01 -11.53
CA ASP A 2 -4.43 17.87 -12.20
C ASP A 2 -5.41 17.04 -11.39
N SER A 3 -4.95 16.39 -10.31
CA SER A 3 -5.78 15.60 -9.40
C SER A 3 -7.00 16.34 -8.85
N CYS A 4 -6.89 17.65 -8.61
CA CYS A 4 -8.00 18.43 -8.05
C CYS A 4 -9.04 18.82 -9.09
N GLU A 5 -8.59 19.04 -10.32
CA GLU A 5 -9.47 19.26 -11.47
C GLU A 5 -10.19 17.96 -11.84
N TYR A 6 -9.47 16.84 -11.94
CA TYR A 6 -10.08 15.53 -12.18
C TYR A 6 -11.08 15.12 -11.09
N LEU A 7 -10.83 15.45 -9.82
CA LEU A 7 -11.78 15.21 -8.74
C LEU A 7 -13.11 15.96 -8.94
N LEU A 8 -13.05 17.15 -9.54
CA LEU A 8 -14.20 18.01 -9.79
C LEU A 8 -14.92 17.71 -11.11
N SER A 9 -14.26 16.99 -12.03
CA SER A 9 -14.74 16.85 -13.41
C SER A 9 -14.91 15.43 -13.93
N SER A 10 -14.29 14.43 -13.30
CA SER A 10 -14.18 13.09 -13.88
C SER A 10 -14.14 11.98 -12.84
N GLY A 11 -14.79 10.87 -13.15
CA GLY A 11 -14.76 9.65 -12.34
C GLY A 11 -15.77 8.64 -12.87
N ARG A 12 -15.93 7.56 -12.13
CA ARG A 12 -16.89 6.48 -12.40
C ARG A 12 -17.25 5.76 -11.12
N PHE A 13 -18.36 5.03 -11.11
CA PHE A 13 -18.62 4.09 -10.03
C PHE A 13 -17.79 2.80 -10.18
N LEU A 14 -17.21 2.34 -9.07
CA LEU A 14 -16.65 1.00 -8.90
C LEU A 14 -17.70 0.15 -8.18
N GLY A 15 -18.31 -0.79 -8.91
CA GLY A 15 -19.51 -1.48 -8.43
C GLY A 15 -20.69 -0.53 -8.32
N GLU A 16 -21.62 -0.79 -7.40
CA GLU A 16 -22.89 -0.05 -7.33
C GLU A 16 -22.84 1.24 -6.48
N LYS A 17 -21.83 1.42 -5.60
CA LYS A 17 -21.91 2.45 -4.54
C LYS A 17 -20.65 3.27 -4.29
N VAL A 18 -19.52 2.94 -4.92
CA VAL A 18 -18.24 3.59 -4.62
C VAL A 18 -17.80 4.47 -5.78
N TRP A 19 -17.85 5.78 -5.60
CA TRP A 19 -17.33 6.73 -6.57
C TRP A 19 -15.79 6.73 -6.59
N GLN A 20 -15.20 6.55 -7.77
CA GLN A 20 -13.77 6.59 -8.02
C GLN A 20 -13.43 7.77 -8.94
N PRO A 21 -12.78 8.83 -8.44
CA PRO A 21 -12.21 9.87 -9.28
C PRO A 21 -11.16 9.29 -10.23
N HIS A 22 -11.04 9.83 -11.44
CA HIS A 22 -10.20 9.21 -12.47
C HIS A 22 -8.72 9.09 -12.07
N SER A 23 -8.14 10.12 -11.42
CA SER A 23 -6.69 10.21 -11.19
C SER A 23 -6.23 10.00 -9.75
N CYS A 24 -7.14 9.95 -8.78
CA CYS A 24 -6.78 10.06 -7.36
C CYS A 24 -7.80 9.36 -6.46
N MET A 25 -7.43 9.22 -5.18
CA MET A 25 -8.25 8.59 -4.15
C MET A 25 -8.79 9.63 -3.19
N MET A 26 -10.07 9.52 -2.87
CA MET A 26 -10.74 10.34 -1.87
C MET A 26 -10.48 9.79 -0.46
N HIS A 27 -10.35 10.69 0.50
CA HIS A 27 -10.40 10.38 1.92
C HIS A 27 -11.84 10.47 2.43
N LYS A 28 -12.25 9.53 3.28
CA LYS A 28 -13.55 9.57 3.95
C LYS A 28 -13.41 10.25 5.31
N TYR A 29 -13.85 11.49 5.38
CA TYR A 29 -13.73 12.31 6.58
C TYR A 29 -14.58 11.81 7.74
N LYS A 30 -13.98 11.73 8.92
CA LYS A 30 -14.71 11.62 10.19
C LYS A 30 -15.15 12.99 10.68
N ILE A 31 -16.14 13.01 11.58
CA ILE A 31 -16.67 14.23 12.19
C ILE A 31 -15.56 15.10 12.81
N SER A 32 -14.68 14.49 13.60
CA SER A 32 -13.58 15.21 14.25
C SER A 32 -12.60 15.82 13.26
N GLU A 33 -12.30 15.12 12.16
CA GLU A 33 -11.42 15.60 11.10
C GLU A 33 -12.08 16.74 10.32
N ALA A 34 -13.35 16.59 9.95
CA ALA A 34 -14.12 17.63 9.27
C ALA A 34 -14.19 18.92 10.11
N LYS A 35 -14.52 18.80 11.41
CA LYS A 35 -14.53 19.94 12.33
C LYS A 35 -13.16 20.62 12.44
N ASN A 36 -12.10 19.83 12.62
CA ASN A 36 -10.74 20.36 12.73
C ASN A 36 -10.26 21.07 11.44
N CYS A 37 -10.68 20.59 10.27
CA CYS A 37 -10.39 21.27 9.01
C CYS A 37 -11.10 22.62 8.89
N LEU A 38 -12.35 22.68 9.33
CA LEU A 38 -13.25 23.81 9.09
C LEU A 38 -13.25 24.84 10.23
N VAL A 39 -12.32 24.74 11.20
CA VAL A 39 -12.23 25.67 12.32
C VAL A 39 -12.15 27.12 11.85
N ASP A 40 -13.00 27.97 12.42
CA ASP A 40 -13.14 29.39 12.10
C ASP A 40 -13.42 29.66 10.60
N LYS A 41 -14.07 28.71 9.91
CA LYS A 41 -14.44 28.85 8.50
C LYS A 41 -15.91 29.18 8.33
N HIS A 42 -16.14 30.04 7.33
CA HIS A 42 -17.46 30.38 6.81
C HIS A 42 -17.61 29.81 5.39
N ILE A 43 -18.63 29.00 5.19
CA ILE A 43 -18.98 28.36 3.91
C ILE A 43 -20.38 28.82 3.52
N ALA A 44 -20.56 29.22 2.25
CA ALA A 44 -21.85 29.64 1.74
C ALA A 44 -22.28 28.79 0.54
N PHE A 45 -23.49 28.22 0.63
CA PHE A 45 -24.19 27.54 -0.45
C PHE A 45 -25.28 28.48 -1.00
N ILE A 46 -25.32 28.70 -2.31
CA ILE A 46 -26.29 29.62 -2.93
C ILE A 46 -26.98 28.93 -4.11
N GLY A 47 -28.31 28.86 -4.08
CA GLY A 47 -29.02 28.28 -5.21
C GLY A 47 -30.44 27.86 -4.92
N ASP A 48 -30.88 26.83 -5.66
CA ASP A 48 -32.20 26.22 -5.56
C ASP A 48 -32.22 25.01 -4.59
N SER A 49 -33.28 24.20 -4.68
CA SER A 49 -33.48 23.03 -3.82
C SER A 49 -32.39 21.97 -3.95
N ARG A 50 -31.68 21.90 -5.08
CA ARG A 50 -30.59 20.92 -5.31
C ARG A 50 -29.33 21.33 -4.56
N ILE A 51 -28.98 22.62 -4.60
CA ILE A 51 -27.87 23.16 -3.80
C ILE A 51 -28.18 23.04 -2.31
N ARG A 52 -29.44 23.26 -1.91
CA ARG A 52 -29.85 23.03 -0.51
C ARG A 52 -29.65 21.58 -0.07
N GLN A 53 -30.01 20.62 -0.92
CA GLN A 53 -29.81 19.20 -0.61
C GLN A 53 -28.32 18.85 -0.46
N LEU A 54 -27.46 19.44 -1.28
CA LEU A 54 -26.01 19.31 -1.15
C LEU A 54 -25.49 19.95 0.15
N PHE A 55 -26.02 21.11 0.54
CA PHE A 55 -25.76 21.74 1.83
C PHE A 55 -26.09 20.81 3.00
N TYR A 56 -27.27 20.17 3.01
CA TYR A 56 -27.64 19.23 4.08
C TYR A 56 -26.68 18.05 4.16
N SER A 57 -26.31 17.45 3.03
CA SER A 57 -25.33 16.36 3.00
C SER A 57 -23.94 16.83 3.48
N PHE A 58 -23.53 18.06 3.17
CA PHE A 58 -22.28 18.63 3.67
C PHE A 58 -22.31 18.84 5.19
N VAL A 59 -23.38 19.42 5.72
CA VAL A 59 -23.55 19.63 7.16
C VAL A 59 -23.64 18.29 7.91
N LYS A 60 -24.28 17.26 7.35
CA LYS A 60 -24.33 15.91 7.94
C LYS A 60 -22.95 15.28 8.15
N ILE A 61 -21.92 15.66 7.39
CA ILE A 61 -20.53 15.21 7.63
C ILE A 61 -19.99 15.79 8.95
N ILE A 62 -20.40 17.02 9.30
CA ILE A 62 -19.99 17.76 10.50
C ILE A 62 -20.87 17.40 11.70
N ASN A 63 -22.18 17.27 11.47
CA ASN A 63 -23.18 16.92 12.47
C ASN A 63 -24.22 15.98 11.85
N PRO A 64 -24.08 14.65 12.04
CA PRO A 64 -25.01 13.67 11.47
C PRO A 64 -26.45 13.77 11.99
N GLN A 65 -26.66 14.44 13.13
CA GLN A 65 -27.98 14.64 13.73
C GLN A 65 -28.72 15.85 13.13
N PHE A 66 -28.07 16.62 12.26
CA PHE A 66 -28.70 17.75 11.59
C PHE A 66 -29.78 17.26 10.61
N LYS A 67 -31.03 17.60 10.91
CA LYS A 67 -32.20 17.17 10.13
C LYS A 67 -32.52 18.17 9.03
N GLU A 68 -33.16 17.67 7.97
CA GLU A 68 -33.73 18.48 6.90
C GLU A 68 -35.05 19.14 7.37
N GLU A 69 -34.98 19.97 8.42
CA GLU A 69 -36.10 20.71 9.00
C GLU A 69 -36.06 22.19 8.56
N GLY A 70 -37.22 22.84 8.39
CA GLY A 70 -37.36 24.24 7.97
C GLY A 70 -38.32 24.47 6.79
N ASN A 71 -38.62 25.73 6.47
CA ASN A 71 -39.42 26.04 5.28
C ASN A 71 -38.60 25.83 4.01
N LYS A 72 -39.25 25.30 2.96
CA LYS A 72 -38.52 24.86 1.77
C LYS A 72 -37.89 26.00 0.93
N HIS A 73 -38.20 27.27 1.18
CA HIS A 73 -37.77 28.36 0.30
C HIS A 73 -37.18 29.54 1.10
N GLU A 74 -36.39 29.24 2.13
CA GLU A 74 -35.76 30.24 3.01
C GLU A 74 -34.24 30.01 3.17
N ASN A 75 -33.54 31.01 3.71
CA ASN A 75 -32.14 30.90 4.07
C ASN A 75 -31.99 30.05 5.33
N ILE A 76 -31.01 29.15 5.35
CA ILE A 76 -30.81 28.17 6.43
C ILE A 76 -29.39 28.34 6.99
N PRO A 77 -29.22 28.88 8.21
CA PRO A 77 -27.93 28.94 8.86
C PRO A 77 -27.62 27.63 9.60
N PHE A 78 -26.36 27.24 9.59
CA PHE A 78 -25.80 26.21 10.47
C PHE A 78 -24.55 26.76 11.16
N GLU A 79 -24.48 26.60 12.48
CA GLU A 79 -23.33 27.03 13.28
C GLU A 79 -22.95 25.94 14.29
N ASP A 80 -21.68 25.53 14.25
CA ASP A 80 -21.07 24.69 15.29
C ASP A 80 -20.24 25.59 16.20
N LYS A 81 -20.77 25.87 17.40
CA LYS A 81 -20.14 26.77 18.38
C LYS A 81 -18.82 26.23 18.95
N ILE A 82 -18.59 24.92 18.90
CA ILE A 82 -17.39 24.31 19.48
C ILE A 82 -16.20 24.49 18.53
N ALA A 83 -16.43 24.30 17.23
CA ALA A 83 -15.41 24.46 16.21
C ALA A 83 -15.48 25.83 15.50
N SER A 84 -16.37 26.73 15.92
CA SER A 84 -16.62 28.05 15.30
C SER A 84 -16.85 27.96 13.79
N VAL A 85 -17.54 26.90 13.33
CA VAL A 85 -17.81 26.68 11.91
C VAL A 85 -19.17 27.25 11.56
N LYS A 86 -19.21 28.08 10.50
CA LYS A 86 -20.45 28.63 9.96
C LYS A 86 -20.69 28.11 8.55
N VAL A 87 -21.85 27.50 8.31
CA VAL A 87 -22.28 27.05 6.98
C VAL A 87 -23.67 27.64 6.72
N ASP A 88 -23.79 28.53 5.74
CA ASP A 88 -25.05 29.17 5.38
C ASP A 88 -25.56 28.63 4.04
N PHE A 89 -26.84 28.27 3.96
CA PHE A 89 -27.55 28.12 2.70
C PHE A 89 -28.40 29.36 2.41
N LEU A 90 -28.22 29.95 1.23
CA LEU A 90 -28.91 31.15 0.78
C LEU A 90 -29.82 30.81 -0.41
N TRP A 91 -31.13 31.01 -0.22
CA TRP A 91 -32.16 30.69 -1.20
C TRP A 91 -32.21 31.75 -2.30
N HIS A 92 -31.49 31.48 -3.39
CA HIS A 92 -31.54 32.26 -4.63
C HIS A 92 -31.68 31.27 -5.80
N PRO A 93 -32.92 30.82 -6.08
CA PRO A 93 -33.13 29.69 -7.00
C PRO A 93 -32.95 30.07 -8.48
N GLU A 94 -32.87 31.36 -8.79
CA GLU A 94 -32.68 31.89 -10.14
C GLU A 94 -31.46 32.81 -10.19
N VAL A 95 -30.75 32.77 -11.33
CA VAL A 95 -29.65 33.70 -11.59
C VAL A 95 -30.25 35.01 -12.07
N ASN A 96 -30.58 35.87 -11.11
CA ASN A 96 -31.20 37.18 -11.34
C ASN A 96 -30.53 38.27 -10.48
N GLY A 97 -31.13 39.47 -10.46
CA GLY A 97 -30.62 40.60 -9.68
C GLY A 97 -30.46 40.32 -8.19
N SER A 98 -31.30 39.45 -7.61
CA SER A 98 -31.22 39.07 -6.19
C SER A 98 -29.95 38.26 -5.90
N MET A 99 -29.66 37.23 -6.70
CA MET A 99 -28.42 36.46 -6.57
C MET A 99 -27.19 37.36 -6.80
N LYS A 100 -27.25 38.23 -7.82
CA LYS A 100 -26.17 39.19 -8.09
C LYS A 100 -25.89 40.10 -6.91
N GLN A 101 -26.93 40.65 -6.29
CA GLN A 101 -26.78 41.52 -5.13
C GLN A 101 -26.18 40.79 -3.93
N CYS A 102 -26.63 39.54 -3.68
CA CYS A 102 -26.07 38.68 -2.64
C CYS A 102 -24.55 38.46 -2.82
N ILE A 103 -24.12 38.10 -4.05
CA ILE A 103 -22.69 37.91 -4.36
C ILE A 103 -21.92 39.24 -4.28
N LYS A 104 -22.52 40.34 -4.73
CA LYS A 104 -21.89 41.67 -4.73
C LYS A 104 -21.52 42.13 -3.31
N VAL A 105 -22.35 41.85 -2.31
CA VAL A 105 -22.07 42.22 -0.91
C VAL A 105 -20.75 41.63 -0.41
N TRP A 106 -20.37 40.42 -0.85
CA TRP A 106 -19.08 39.82 -0.47
C TRP A 106 -17.88 40.34 -1.26
N THR A 107 -18.12 41.11 -2.31
CA THR A 107 -17.06 41.79 -3.05
C THR A 107 -16.68 43.15 -2.45
N GLU A 108 -17.45 43.61 -1.47
CA GLU A 108 -17.22 44.85 -0.72
C GLU A 108 -16.43 44.51 0.55
N ASP A 109 -15.43 45.34 0.91
CA ASP A 109 -14.50 45.04 2.01
C ASP A 109 -15.13 45.17 3.41
N SER A 110 -16.38 45.66 3.50
CA SER A 110 -17.12 45.88 4.74
C SER A 110 -17.71 44.61 5.34
N VAL A 111 -17.82 43.52 4.57
CA VAL A 111 -18.45 42.27 5.00
C VAL A 111 -17.45 41.12 4.95
N ALA A 112 -17.42 40.31 6.01
CA ALA A 112 -16.63 39.09 6.03
C ALA A 112 -17.07 38.15 4.89
N LYS A 113 -16.17 37.90 3.94
CA LYS A 113 -16.41 37.02 2.81
C LYS A 113 -16.35 35.54 3.22
N PRO A 114 -17.21 34.67 2.64
CA PRO A 114 -17.08 33.24 2.83
C PRO A 114 -15.73 32.72 2.32
N HIS A 115 -15.17 31.74 3.01
CA HIS A 115 -13.95 31.04 2.59
C HIS A 115 -14.21 30.11 1.41
N VAL A 116 -15.40 29.51 1.38
CA VAL A 116 -15.86 28.61 0.32
C VAL A 116 -17.25 29.06 -0.13
N ILE A 117 -17.44 29.17 -1.44
CA ILE A 117 -18.71 29.52 -2.06
C ILE A 117 -19.09 28.41 -3.03
N VAL A 118 -20.25 27.78 -2.83
CA VAL A 118 -20.82 26.76 -3.70
C VAL A 118 -22.12 27.30 -4.27
N ALA A 119 -22.12 27.64 -5.55
CA ALA A 119 -23.26 28.26 -6.22
C ALA A 119 -23.78 27.40 -7.37
N GLY A 120 -25.09 27.41 -7.58
CA GLY A 120 -25.70 26.78 -8.76
C GLY A 120 -27.20 27.03 -8.82
N ALA A 121 -27.70 27.36 -10.02
CA ALA A 121 -29.11 27.60 -10.25
C ALA A 121 -29.42 27.50 -11.75
N ALA A 122 -30.50 26.81 -12.09
CA ALA A 122 -31.16 26.90 -13.40
C ALA A 122 -32.57 26.31 -13.40
N THR A 123 -32.82 25.27 -12.62
CA THR A 123 -34.07 24.49 -12.70
C THR A 123 -35.32 25.34 -12.46
N TRP A 124 -35.24 26.33 -11.58
CA TRP A 124 -36.34 27.28 -11.33
C TRP A 124 -36.57 28.24 -12.49
N SER A 125 -35.51 28.74 -13.13
CA SER A 125 -35.66 29.58 -14.32
C SER A 125 -36.28 28.80 -15.48
N ILE A 126 -35.93 27.52 -15.65
CA ILE A 126 -36.59 26.63 -16.61
C ILE A 126 -38.07 26.45 -16.24
N LYS A 127 -38.36 26.16 -14.97
CA LYS A 127 -39.72 25.91 -14.49
C LYS A 127 -40.65 27.12 -14.62
N ILE A 128 -40.23 28.28 -14.10
CA ILE A 128 -41.03 29.51 -14.05
C ILE A 128 -41.33 30.01 -15.46
N HIS A 129 -40.36 29.90 -16.37
CA HIS A 129 -40.48 30.40 -17.74
C HIS A 129 -40.79 29.31 -18.76
N ASN A 130 -41.35 28.18 -18.30
CA ASN A 130 -41.84 27.08 -19.14
C ASN A 130 -40.83 26.56 -20.18
N GLY A 131 -39.54 26.55 -19.84
CA GLY A 131 -38.46 26.09 -20.71
C GLY A 131 -38.21 26.96 -21.96
N SER A 132 -38.67 28.21 -21.98
CA SER A 132 -38.52 29.13 -23.11
C SER A 132 -37.07 29.47 -23.47
N ASN A 133 -36.82 29.74 -24.76
CA ASN A 133 -35.49 30.11 -25.26
C ASN A 133 -35.12 31.55 -24.88
N GLU A 134 -36.13 32.40 -24.68
CA GLU A 134 -35.99 33.76 -24.17
C GLU A 134 -35.43 33.73 -22.74
N ALA A 135 -35.92 32.83 -21.90
CA ALA A 135 -35.40 32.64 -20.53
C ALA A 135 -33.95 32.16 -20.52
N LEU A 136 -33.58 31.25 -21.43
CA LEU A 136 -32.17 30.84 -21.60
C LEU A 136 -31.28 32.01 -22.05
N SER A 137 -31.79 32.87 -22.93
CA SER A 137 -31.07 34.08 -23.36
C SER A 137 -30.89 35.07 -22.21
N GLN A 138 -31.92 35.27 -21.39
CA GLN A 138 -31.86 36.04 -20.14
C GLN A 138 -30.87 35.43 -19.14
N TYR A 139 -30.88 34.12 -18.97
CA TYR A 139 -29.93 33.41 -18.12
C TYR A 139 -28.48 33.67 -18.54
N LYS A 140 -28.17 33.62 -19.85
CA LYS A 140 -26.84 33.97 -20.39
C LYS A 140 -26.43 35.39 -20.02
N VAL A 141 -27.32 36.37 -20.16
CA VAL A 141 -27.07 37.76 -19.78
C VAL A 141 -26.80 37.87 -18.27
N ASN A 142 -27.61 37.21 -17.44
CA ASN A 142 -27.49 37.28 -15.99
C ASN A 142 -26.20 36.61 -15.48
N ILE A 143 -25.85 35.42 -16.00
CA ILE A 143 -24.57 34.75 -15.70
C ILE A 143 -23.39 35.65 -16.09
N THR A 144 -23.42 36.24 -17.30
CA THR A 144 -22.39 37.18 -17.76
C THR A 144 -22.23 38.36 -16.79
N SER A 145 -23.34 38.81 -16.19
CA SER A 145 -23.32 39.94 -15.25
C SER A 145 -22.76 39.60 -13.86
N ILE A 146 -22.78 38.32 -13.45
CA ILE A 146 -22.22 37.87 -12.16
C ILE A 146 -20.80 37.29 -12.29
N ALA A 147 -20.40 36.86 -13.48
CA ALA A 147 -19.08 36.26 -13.74
C ALA A 147 -17.90 37.12 -13.22
N PRO A 148 -17.85 38.46 -13.43
CA PRO A 148 -16.77 39.28 -12.89
C PRO A 148 -16.74 39.33 -11.35
N LEU A 149 -17.91 39.24 -10.70
CA LEU A 149 -18.00 39.23 -9.24
C LEU A 149 -17.45 37.92 -8.68
N LEU A 150 -17.83 36.79 -9.30
CA LEU A 150 -17.34 35.46 -8.93
C LEU A 150 -15.82 35.35 -9.13
N GLU A 151 -15.28 35.88 -10.24
CA GLU A 151 -13.84 35.92 -10.49
C GLU A 151 -13.10 36.79 -9.46
N LYS A 152 -13.67 37.93 -9.05
CA LYS A 152 -13.10 38.76 -7.98
C LYS A 152 -13.03 37.99 -6.66
N LEU A 153 -14.10 37.26 -6.30
CA LEU A 153 -14.14 36.43 -5.08
C LEU A 153 -13.16 35.27 -5.14
N ALA A 154 -13.03 34.62 -6.30
CA ALA A 154 -12.17 33.47 -6.52
C ALA A 154 -10.67 33.75 -6.31
N LYS A 155 -10.25 35.03 -6.26
CA LYS A 155 -8.88 35.41 -5.87
C LYS A 155 -8.58 35.15 -4.40
N THR A 156 -9.60 35.11 -3.54
CA THR A 156 -9.44 34.98 -2.08
C THR A 156 -10.27 33.88 -1.44
N SER A 157 -11.28 33.39 -2.14
CA SER A 157 -12.20 32.33 -1.70
C SER A 157 -12.19 31.19 -2.71
N ASP A 158 -12.46 29.97 -2.25
CA ASP A 158 -12.66 28.83 -3.15
C ASP A 158 -14.10 28.88 -3.70
N VAL A 159 -14.27 29.24 -4.99
CA VAL A 159 -15.59 29.40 -5.64
C VAL A 159 -15.87 28.24 -6.59
N TYR A 160 -16.99 27.55 -6.35
CA TYR A 160 -17.47 26.42 -7.14
C TYR A 160 -18.81 26.72 -7.77
N TRP A 161 -18.93 26.49 -9.08
CA TRP A 161 -20.20 26.51 -9.79
C TRP A 161 -20.66 25.09 -10.08
N VAL A 162 -21.78 24.68 -9.48
CA VAL A 162 -22.36 23.34 -9.60
C VAL A 162 -23.20 23.25 -10.85
N LEU A 163 -22.83 22.34 -11.74
CA LEU A 163 -23.64 22.05 -12.91
C LEU A 163 -24.93 21.37 -12.49
N GLN A 164 -25.98 21.65 -13.24
CA GLN A 164 -27.30 21.09 -13.01
C GLN A 164 -27.28 19.64 -13.46
N ASP A 165 -27.53 18.71 -12.54
CA ASP A 165 -27.53 17.29 -12.88
C ASP A 165 -28.78 16.91 -13.70
N PRO A 166 -28.75 15.80 -14.46
CA PRO A 166 -29.92 15.32 -15.21
C PRO A 166 -31.13 15.06 -14.30
N VAL A 167 -32.29 14.95 -14.94
CA VAL A 167 -33.58 14.60 -14.34
C VAL A 167 -34.11 13.31 -14.96
N TYR A 168 -34.88 12.55 -14.17
CA TYR A 168 -35.64 11.42 -14.69
C TYR A 168 -37.02 11.91 -15.10
N GLU A 169 -37.15 12.24 -16.39
CA GLU A 169 -38.28 13.00 -16.95
C GLU A 169 -39.64 12.32 -16.70
N ASP A 170 -39.69 10.98 -16.74
CA ASP A 170 -40.91 10.20 -16.55
C ASP A 170 -41.49 10.30 -15.12
N LEU A 171 -40.65 10.61 -14.13
CA LEU A 171 -41.08 10.76 -12.73
C LEU A 171 -41.39 12.22 -12.35
N LEU A 172 -41.16 13.18 -13.25
CA LEU A 172 -41.44 14.58 -12.97
C LEU A 172 -42.95 14.82 -12.88
N SER A 173 -43.37 15.57 -11.87
CA SER A 173 -44.76 16.05 -11.78
C SER A 173 -45.10 16.98 -12.95
N GLU A 174 -46.40 17.09 -13.27
CA GLU A 174 -46.89 17.97 -14.36
C GLU A 174 -46.29 19.38 -14.31
N ASN A 175 -46.20 19.94 -13.10
CA ASN A 175 -45.66 21.29 -12.85
C ASN A 175 -44.13 21.41 -13.05
N ARG A 176 -43.46 20.32 -13.42
CA ARG A 176 -42.00 20.23 -13.65
C ARG A 176 -41.64 19.64 -15.02
N LYS A 177 -42.62 19.21 -15.82
CA LYS A 177 -42.37 18.57 -17.13
C LYS A 177 -41.61 19.43 -18.13
N MET A 178 -41.64 20.76 -17.98
CA MET A 178 -40.84 21.67 -18.80
C MET A 178 -39.33 21.55 -18.53
N ILE A 179 -38.91 20.91 -17.43
CA ILE A 179 -37.52 20.67 -17.09
C ILE A 179 -37.07 19.39 -17.80
N THR A 180 -36.59 19.51 -19.03
CA THR A 180 -36.01 18.39 -19.79
C THR A 180 -34.49 18.37 -19.68
N ASN A 181 -33.87 17.21 -19.92
CA ASN A 181 -32.42 17.08 -19.94
C ASN A 181 -31.77 17.93 -21.04
N GLU A 182 -32.44 18.10 -22.18
CA GLU A 182 -32.00 19.02 -23.25
C GLU A 182 -31.90 20.47 -22.73
N LYS A 183 -32.91 20.93 -21.98
CA LYS A 183 -32.89 22.28 -21.40
C LYS A 183 -31.83 22.40 -20.32
N ILE A 184 -31.68 21.40 -19.45
CA ILE A 184 -30.61 21.37 -18.45
C ILE A 184 -29.23 21.50 -19.10
N ASP A 185 -28.99 20.76 -20.18
CA ASP A 185 -27.73 20.78 -20.90
C ASP A 185 -27.46 22.13 -21.57
N ALA A 186 -28.48 22.76 -22.17
CA ALA A 186 -28.35 24.10 -22.73
C ALA A 186 -27.99 25.17 -21.69
N TYR A 187 -28.57 25.10 -20.48
CA TYR A 187 -28.24 26.00 -19.37
C TYR A 187 -26.85 25.72 -18.80
N ASN A 188 -26.45 24.45 -18.68
CA ASN A 188 -25.10 24.07 -18.28
C ASN A 188 -24.06 24.57 -19.27
N GLU A 189 -24.27 24.39 -20.56
CA GLU A 189 -23.38 24.87 -21.62
C GLU A 189 -23.24 26.40 -21.58
N ALA A 190 -24.34 27.11 -21.36
CA ALA A 190 -24.32 28.56 -21.14
C ALA A 190 -23.45 28.95 -19.94
N ALA A 191 -23.62 28.29 -18.79
CA ALA A 191 -22.82 28.57 -17.60
C ALA A 191 -21.32 28.26 -17.81
N VAL A 192 -21.01 27.10 -18.39
CA VAL A 192 -19.63 26.66 -18.66
C VAL A 192 -18.94 27.60 -19.65
N SER A 193 -19.59 27.92 -20.78
CA SER A 193 -19.00 28.78 -21.81
C SER A 193 -18.70 30.18 -21.28
N ILE A 194 -19.57 30.77 -20.46
CA ILE A 194 -19.37 32.10 -19.90
C ILE A 194 -18.32 32.07 -18.79
N LEU A 195 -18.47 31.20 -17.79
CA LEU A 195 -17.60 31.19 -16.62
C LEU A 195 -16.17 30.77 -16.98
N ASN A 196 -15.98 29.81 -17.90
CA ASN A 196 -14.63 29.41 -18.34
C ASN A 196 -13.95 30.42 -19.28
N SER A 197 -14.71 31.23 -20.03
CA SER A 197 -14.13 32.20 -21.01
C SER A 197 -13.72 33.54 -20.40
N SER A 198 -14.01 33.76 -19.11
CA SER A 198 -13.84 35.04 -18.40
C SER A 198 -12.41 35.58 -18.33
N THR A 199 -11.39 34.82 -18.77
CA THR A 199 -10.01 35.32 -18.88
C THR A 199 -9.33 34.85 -20.16
N ARG A 200 -9.18 35.77 -21.12
CA ARG A 200 -8.62 35.53 -22.47
C ARG A 200 -7.16 35.01 -22.50
N ASN A 201 -6.47 34.87 -21.36
CA ASN A 201 -5.07 34.41 -21.26
C ASN A 201 -4.71 33.72 -19.92
N SER A 202 -5.67 33.40 -19.04
CA SER A 202 -5.41 32.66 -17.79
C SER A 202 -6.51 31.65 -17.50
N LYS A 203 -6.21 30.59 -16.75
CA LYS A 203 -7.22 29.60 -16.33
C LYS A 203 -8.27 30.29 -15.46
N SER A 204 -9.57 30.12 -15.76
CA SER A 204 -10.70 30.62 -14.95
C SER A 204 -10.49 30.30 -13.48
N SER A 205 -10.70 31.28 -12.60
CA SER A 205 -10.52 31.11 -11.15
C SER A 205 -11.74 30.43 -10.53
N VAL A 206 -12.91 30.58 -11.16
CA VAL A 206 -14.14 29.87 -10.79
C VAL A 206 -14.05 28.41 -11.26
N LYS A 207 -14.27 27.47 -10.34
CA LYS A 207 -14.14 26.04 -10.61
C LYS A 207 -15.49 25.41 -10.92
N MET A 208 -15.59 24.72 -12.05
CA MET A 208 -16.80 23.96 -12.37
C MET A 208 -16.84 22.67 -11.54
N PHE A 209 -17.95 22.43 -10.86
CA PHE A 209 -18.26 21.17 -10.18
C PHE A 209 -19.15 20.35 -11.11
N SER A 210 -18.54 19.75 -12.14
CA SER A 210 -19.26 18.96 -13.15
C SER A 210 -19.40 17.48 -12.77
N VAL A 211 -18.67 17.02 -11.75
CA VAL A 211 -18.74 15.64 -11.26
C VAL A 211 -20.11 15.24 -10.74
N SER A 212 -20.91 16.18 -10.21
CA SER A 212 -22.29 15.89 -9.77
C SER A 212 -23.17 15.41 -10.92
N LYS A 213 -22.99 15.97 -12.12
CA LYS A 213 -23.68 15.54 -13.35
C LYS A 213 -23.36 14.08 -13.68
N LEU A 214 -22.08 13.68 -13.59
CA LEU A 214 -21.67 12.30 -13.88
C LEU A 214 -22.25 11.32 -12.86
N ILE A 215 -22.16 11.66 -11.57
CA ILE A 215 -22.74 10.85 -10.48
C ILE A 215 -24.24 10.67 -10.71
N ALA A 216 -24.95 11.75 -11.07
CA ALA A 216 -26.37 11.73 -11.32
C ALA A 216 -26.75 10.94 -12.58
N GLN A 217 -25.97 11.00 -13.65
CA GLN A 217 -26.23 10.21 -14.87
C GLN A 217 -26.37 8.71 -14.56
N GLU A 218 -25.60 8.20 -13.61
CA GLU A 218 -25.66 6.78 -13.20
C GLU A 218 -26.72 6.49 -12.12
N THR A 219 -27.18 7.51 -11.37
CA THR A 219 -28.01 7.30 -10.16
C THR A 219 -29.40 7.94 -10.21
N ILE A 220 -29.70 8.78 -11.21
CA ILE A 220 -30.95 9.55 -11.29
C ILE A 220 -32.20 8.65 -11.37
N MET A 221 -32.05 7.42 -11.87
CA MET A 221 -33.14 6.43 -11.93
C MET A 221 -33.66 6.02 -10.55
N GLU A 222 -32.86 6.19 -9.49
CA GLU A 222 -33.26 5.93 -8.10
C GLU A 222 -33.94 7.15 -7.43
N SER A 223 -34.16 8.24 -8.18
CA SER A 223 -34.81 9.45 -7.69
C SER A 223 -36.28 9.20 -7.30
N LEU A 224 -36.72 9.81 -6.20
CA LEU A 224 -38.11 9.68 -5.73
C LEU A 224 -39.09 10.60 -6.47
N ASP A 225 -38.62 11.70 -7.06
CA ASP A 225 -39.46 12.73 -7.66
C ASP A 225 -38.96 13.22 -9.04
N GLY A 226 -38.03 12.46 -9.63
CA GLY A 226 -37.42 12.74 -10.92
C GLY A 226 -36.42 13.90 -10.93
N LEU A 227 -36.38 14.74 -9.88
CA LEU A 227 -35.57 15.96 -9.83
C LEU A 227 -34.41 15.87 -8.84
N HIS A 228 -34.67 15.34 -7.64
CA HIS A 228 -33.71 15.33 -6.55
C HIS A 228 -32.90 14.03 -6.54
N LEU A 229 -31.60 14.13 -6.24
CA LEU A 229 -30.71 12.98 -6.21
C LEU A 229 -30.93 12.10 -4.95
N PRO A 230 -30.70 10.78 -5.07
CA PRO A 230 -30.63 9.88 -3.92
C PRO A 230 -29.63 10.37 -2.86
N GLU A 231 -29.86 10.01 -1.59
CA GLU A 231 -28.99 10.43 -0.49
C GLU A 231 -27.51 10.03 -0.69
N SER A 232 -27.25 8.81 -1.16
CA SER A 232 -25.90 8.29 -1.46
C SER A 232 -25.13 9.18 -2.45
N SER A 233 -25.79 9.65 -3.51
CA SER A 233 -25.20 10.53 -4.54
C SER A 233 -24.88 11.92 -3.99
N ARG A 234 -25.78 12.44 -3.13
CA ARG A 234 -25.59 13.73 -2.46
C ARG A 234 -24.45 13.68 -1.43
N GLU A 235 -24.37 12.61 -0.65
CA GLU A 235 -23.27 12.34 0.29
C GLU A 235 -21.92 12.25 -0.44
N THR A 236 -21.89 11.57 -1.58
CA THR A 236 -20.69 11.48 -2.42
C THR A 236 -20.24 12.86 -2.89
N SER A 237 -21.17 13.67 -3.41
CA SER A 237 -20.87 15.05 -3.85
C SER A 237 -20.37 15.94 -2.72
N ALA A 238 -20.98 15.83 -1.53
CA ALA A 238 -20.52 16.54 -0.34
C ALA A 238 -19.12 16.09 0.11
N MET A 239 -18.83 14.79 0.05
CA MET A 239 -17.51 14.23 0.37
C MET A 239 -16.45 14.72 -0.62
N ILE A 240 -16.80 14.87 -1.91
CA ILE A 240 -15.91 15.47 -2.91
C ILE A 240 -15.57 16.92 -2.52
N LEU A 241 -16.56 17.75 -2.21
CA LEU A 241 -16.33 19.13 -1.75
C LEU A 241 -15.41 19.18 -0.53
N MET A 242 -15.62 18.29 0.44
CA MET A 242 -14.75 18.16 1.61
C MET A 242 -13.31 17.82 1.21
N ASN A 243 -13.11 16.86 0.31
CA ASN A 243 -11.78 16.48 -0.20
C ASN A 243 -11.08 17.62 -0.93
N VAL A 244 -11.80 18.38 -1.76
CA VAL A 244 -11.23 19.49 -2.53
C VAL A 244 -10.67 20.57 -1.60
N TYR A 245 -11.37 20.88 -0.50
CA TYR A 245 -10.95 21.91 0.44
C TYR A 245 -9.99 21.37 1.51
N CYS A 246 -10.37 20.32 2.23
CA CYS A 246 -9.68 19.85 3.43
C CYS A 246 -8.41 19.03 3.19
N ASN A 247 -8.24 18.39 2.01
CA ASN A 247 -7.01 17.62 1.75
C ASN A 247 -5.77 18.51 1.71
N LYS A 248 -5.93 19.79 1.35
CA LYS A 248 -4.85 20.79 1.36
C LYS A 248 -4.36 21.09 2.78
N ILE A 249 -5.27 21.02 3.75
CA ILE A 249 -5.05 21.40 5.15
C ILE A 249 -4.58 20.18 5.95
N LEU A 250 -5.39 19.12 6.00
CA LEU A 250 -5.16 17.96 6.86
C LEU A 250 -4.19 16.93 6.27
N LYS A 251 -4.01 16.91 4.94
CA LYS A 251 -3.11 15.99 4.22
C LYS A 251 -3.28 14.52 4.67
N PRO A 252 -4.50 13.96 4.57
CA PRO A 252 -4.78 12.60 5.02
C PRO A 252 -3.91 11.57 4.29
N VAL A 253 -3.47 10.54 5.00
CA VAL A 253 -2.51 9.55 4.47
C VAL A 253 -3.12 8.67 3.36
N ASP A 254 -4.44 8.55 3.35
CA ASP A 254 -5.23 7.67 2.50
C ASP A 254 -5.98 8.36 1.37
N GLY A 255 -6.03 9.69 1.39
CA GLY A 255 -6.43 10.48 0.23
C GLY A 255 -5.21 10.88 -0.59
N SER A 256 -5.36 10.97 -1.91
CA SER A 256 -4.34 11.53 -2.80
C SER A 256 -4.85 12.72 -3.62
N CYS A 257 -6.16 12.95 -3.65
CA CYS A 257 -6.75 14.07 -4.38
C CYS A 257 -6.44 15.43 -3.73
N CYS A 258 -6.16 16.45 -4.53
CA CYS A 258 -5.98 17.85 -4.08
C CYS A 258 -4.89 18.04 -3.00
N GLN A 259 -3.92 17.12 -2.88
CA GLN A 259 -2.84 17.24 -1.89
C GLN A 259 -1.64 18.02 -2.44
N PRO A 260 -1.04 18.92 -1.63
CA PRO A 260 0.21 19.55 -1.98
C PRO A 260 1.35 18.53 -1.93
N ARG A 261 2.37 18.72 -2.78
CA ARG A 261 3.56 17.86 -2.77
C ARG A 261 4.35 18.11 -1.48
N PRO A 262 4.77 17.06 -0.75
CA PRO A 262 5.61 17.24 0.43
C PRO A 262 6.98 17.80 0.02
N PRO A 263 7.57 18.71 0.80
CA PRO A 263 8.91 19.22 0.52
C PRO A 263 9.97 18.12 0.76
N LEU A 264 10.98 18.10 -0.11
CA LEU A 264 12.10 17.16 -0.02
C LEU A 264 12.90 17.33 1.29
N THR A 265 13.14 16.24 2.01
CA THR A 265 14.03 16.25 3.18
C THR A 265 15.49 16.42 2.79
N LEU A 266 16.34 16.85 3.73
CA LEU A 266 17.78 16.90 3.49
C LEU A 266 18.34 15.51 3.20
N ILE A 267 17.87 14.48 3.91
CA ILE A 267 18.25 13.08 3.70
C ILE A 267 17.93 12.62 2.27
N GLN A 268 16.74 12.96 1.76
CA GLN A 268 16.34 12.64 0.38
C GLN A 268 17.22 13.35 -0.64
N LYS A 269 17.58 14.62 -0.41
CA LYS A 269 18.50 15.36 -1.29
C LYS A 269 19.89 14.71 -1.31
N LEU A 270 20.42 14.32 -0.15
CA LEU A 270 21.70 13.62 -0.04
C LEU A 270 21.67 12.26 -0.75
N ALA A 271 20.59 11.48 -0.58
CA ALA A 271 20.40 10.22 -1.27
C ALA A 271 20.34 10.40 -2.79
N ALA A 272 19.62 11.41 -3.28
CA ALA A 272 19.55 11.76 -4.69
C ALA A 272 20.94 12.14 -5.24
N CYS A 273 21.73 12.91 -4.50
CA CYS A 273 23.12 13.24 -4.86
C CYS A 273 23.99 11.96 -4.94
N PHE A 274 23.91 11.08 -3.94
CA PHE A 274 24.67 9.83 -3.93
C PHE A 274 24.38 8.94 -5.15
N PHE A 275 23.10 8.76 -5.50
CA PHE A 275 22.74 7.95 -6.66
C PHE A 275 23.12 8.62 -7.98
N THR A 276 22.97 9.95 -8.10
CA THR A 276 23.41 10.66 -9.32
C THR A 276 24.93 10.58 -9.51
N PHE A 277 25.73 10.75 -8.45
CA PHE A 277 27.18 10.55 -8.53
C PHE A 277 27.54 9.11 -8.87
N SER A 278 26.81 8.12 -8.35
CA SER A 278 27.05 6.71 -8.69
C SER A 278 26.78 6.40 -10.16
N ILE A 279 25.71 6.98 -10.73
CA ILE A 279 25.38 6.86 -12.16
C ILE A 279 26.48 7.53 -13.01
N ILE A 280 26.89 8.75 -12.66
CA ILE A 280 27.95 9.47 -13.37
C ILE A 280 29.27 8.69 -13.29
N GLY A 281 29.64 8.18 -12.11
CA GLY A 281 30.84 7.38 -11.90
C GLY A 281 30.86 6.11 -12.75
N TYR A 282 29.73 5.40 -12.85
CA TYR A 282 29.60 4.23 -13.72
C TYR A 282 29.72 4.60 -15.21
N LEU A 283 29.09 5.70 -15.64
CA LEU A 283 29.20 6.17 -17.04
C LEU A 283 30.66 6.54 -17.39
N ILE A 284 31.36 7.25 -16.50
CA ILE A 284 32.78 7.56 -16.68
C ILE A 284 33.61 6.28 -16.77
N PHE A 285 33.37 5.32 -15.88
CA PHE A 285 34.06 4.02 -15.92
C PHE A 285 33.83 3.28 -17.24
N CYS A 286 32.58 3.23 -17.72
CA CYS A 286 32.22 2.65 -19.02
C CYS A 286 32.93 3.35 -20.18
N ILE A 287 33.02 4.68 -20.17
CA ILE A 287 33.72 5.46 -21.21
C ILE A 287 35.23 5.17 -21.17
N ILE A 288 35.85 5.15 -19.99
CA ILE A 288 37.28 4.84 -19.84
C ILE A 288 37.57 3.41 -20.32
N HIS A 289 36.76 2.44 -19.91
CA HIS A 289 36.92 1.05 -20.31
C HIS A 289 36.72 0.87 -21.82
N HIS A 290 35.70 1.50 -22.41
CA HIS A 290 35.47 1.49 -23.85
C HIS A 290 36.65 2.11 -24.61
N ASN A 291 37.18 3.25 -24.13
CA ASN A 291 38.34 3.91 -24.74
C ASN A 291 39.63 3.10 -24.61
N ALA A 292 39.85 2.43 -23.48
CA ALA A 292 40.98 1.52 -23.27
C ALA A 292 40.87 0.28 -24.18
N HIS A 293 39.67 -0.30 -24.30
CA HIS A 293 39.42 -1.43 -25.21
C HIS A 293 39.54 -1.02 -26.69
N ARG A 294 39.17 0.23 -27.04
CA ARG A 294 39.34 0.77 -28.39
C ARG A 294 40.81 1.05 -28.72
N LYS A 295 41.61 1.47 -27.74
CA LYS A 295 43.08 1.61 -27.87
C LYS A 295 43.82 0.28 -27.94
N ASN A 296 43.30 -0.77 -27.31
CA ASN A 296 43.91 -2.11 -27.28
C ASN A 296 43.44 -3.04 -28.40
N LYS A 297 42.61 -2.58 -29.36
CA LYS A 297 42.24 -3.37 -30.54
C LYS A 297 43.39 -3.31 -31.54
N PRO A 298 44.14 -4.40 -31.81
CA PRO A 298 45.18 -4.37 -32.84
C PRO A 298 44.49 -4.16 -34.20
N CYS A 299 45.13 -3.39 -35.07
CA CYS A 299 44.75 -3.33 -36.49
C CYS A 299 44.94 -4.75 -37.05
N THR A 300 43.87 -5.41 -37.45
CA THR A 300 43.95 -6.71 -38.12
C THR A 300 44.46 -6.48 -39.54
N ASP A 301 45.73 -6.78 -39.78
CA ASP A 301 46.24 -7.04 -41.13
C ASP A 301 45.52 -8.28 -41.68
N LEU A 302 45.03 -8.16 -42.92
CA LEU A 302 44.55 -9.27 -43.73
C LEU A 302 45.73 -10.22 -43.93
N GLU A 303 45.75 -11.36 -43.22
CA GLU A 303 46.31 -12.66 -43.59
C GLU A 303 46.77 -13.44 -42.34
N SER A 304 45.87 -14.22 -41.74
CA SER A 304 46.11 -15.63 -41.40
C SER A 304 44.86 -16.20 -40.77
N GLY A 305 44.26 -17.21 -41.40
CA GLY A 305 43.18 -17.97 -40.80
C GLY A 305 43.73 -18.89 -39.73
N GLU A 306 43.39 -18.62 -38.46
CA GLU A 306 43.22 -19.59 -37.37
C GLU A 306 42.62 -18.85 -36.15
N GLU A 307 41.30 -18.66 -36.14
CA GLU A 307 40.59 -18.17 -34.94
C GLU A 307 40.50 -19.28 -33.88
N LYS A 308 41.55 -19.46 -33.07
CA LYS A 308 41.36 -19.94 -31.69
C LYS A 308 40.81 -18.77 -30.86
N LYS A 309 39.49 -18.75 -30.66
CA LYS A 309 38.84 -17.91 -29.64
C LYS A 309 39.32 -18.31 -28.25
N ASN A 310 40.46 -17.79 -27.83
CA ASN A 310 40.83 -17.72 -26.43
C ASN A 310 39.89 -16.71 -25.76
N ILE A 311 38.84 -17.21 -25.11
CA ILE A 311 37.99 -16.45 -24.21
C ILE A 311 38.87 -16.08 -23.00
N ILE A 312 39.58 -14.96 -23.09
CA ILE A 312 40.19 -14.32 -21.93
C ILE A 312 39.04 -13.71 -21.13
N ASN A 313 38.53 -14.46 -20.15
CA ASN A 313 37.68 -13.90 -19.10
C ASN A 313 38.55 -12.96 -18.25
N THR A 314 38.64 -11.68 -18.63
CA THR A 314 39.18 -10.65 -17.73
C THR A 314 38.37 -10.66 -16.43
N PRO A 315 39.02 -10.76 -15.25
CA PRO A 315 38.31 -10.74 -13.98
C PRO A 315 37.60 -9.40 -13.83
N VAL A 316 36.27 -9.41 -13.84
CA VAL A 316 35.43 -8.24 -13.59
C VAL A 316 35.86 -7.64 -12.25
N SER A 317 36.25 -6.38 -12.25
CA SER A 317 36.78 -5.73 -11.04
C SER A 317 35.66 -5.59 -10.00
N SER A 318 35.95 -5.79 -8.71
CA SER A 318 34.94 -5.60 -7.64
C SER A 318 34.36 -4.18 -7.60
N LEU A 319 35.13 -3.19 -8.10
CA LEU A 319 34.70 -1.80 -8.23
C LEU A 319 33.64 -1.61 -9.32
N GLU A 320 33.78 -2.32 -10.45
CA GLU A 320 32.80 -2.30 -11.54
C GLU A 320 31.44 -2.86 -11.08
N ILE A 321 31.45 -4.01 -10.40
CA ILE A 321 30.23 -4.63 -9.83
C ILE A 321 29.56 -3.67 -8.85
N LEU A 322 30.35 -3.00 -8.00
CA LEU A 322 29.85 -2.04 -7.02
C LEU A 322 29.18 -0.83 -7.69
N LEU A 323 29.85 -0.19 -8.65
CA LEU A 323 29.34 0.97 -9.38
C LEU A 323 28.09 0.61 -10.21
N GLN A 324 28.12 -0.53 -10.89
CA GLN A 324 26.98 -1.02 -11.66
C GLN A 324 25.77 -1.30 -10.74
N SER A 325 26.01 -1.93 -9.59
CA SER A 325 24.97 -2.22 -8.59
C SER A 325 24.32 -0.95 -8.06
N PHE A 326 25.12 0.06 -7.68
CA PHE A 326 24.58 1.34 -7.21
C PHE A 326 23.90 2.15 -8.31
N CYS A 327 24.40 2.10 -9.55
CA CYS A 327 23.75 2.73 -10.70
C CYS A 327 22.36 2.13 -10.95
N LYS A 328 22.26 0.80 -11.06
CA LYS A 328 20.98 0.10 -11.23
C LYS A 328 20.03 0.38 -10.07
N LEU A 329 20.53 0.32 -8.83
CA LEU A 329 19.74 0.63 -7.65
C LEU A 329 19.23 2.07 -7.67
N GLY A 330 20.05 3.03 -8.06
CA GLY A 330 19.66 4.45 -8.18
C GLY A 330 18.54 4.66 -9.18
N LEU A 331 18.58 4.00 -10.34
CA LEU A 331 17.51 4.05 -11.34
C LEU A 331 16.20 3.45 -10.80
N ILE A 332 16.27 2.32 -10.11
CA ILE A 332 15.11 1.67 -9.50
C ILE A 332 14.52 2.54 -8.38
N MET A 333 15.35 3.13 -7.53
CA MET A 333 14.92 4.04 -6.47
C MET A 333 14.28 5.31 -7.04
N ALA A 334 14.83 5.86 -8.12
CA ALA A 334 14.23 6.99 -8.83
C ALA A 334 12.85 6.62 -9.41
N TYR A 335 12.72 5.44 -10.01
CA TYR A 335 11.44 4.91 -10.49
C TYR A 335 10.41 4.80 -9.35
N PHE A 336 10.76 4.19 -8.22
CA PHE A 336 9.86 4.10 -7.08
C PHE A 336 9.45 5.47 -6.56
N TYR A 337 10.39 6.41 -6.47
CA TYR A 337 10.11 7.77 -6.01
C TYR A 337 9.12 8.48 -6.95
N MET A 338 9.27 8.29 -8.26
CA MET A 338 8.33 8.82 -9.26
C MET A 338 6.92 8.21 -9.14
N CYS A 339 6.85 6.90 -8.93
CA CYS A 339 5.59 6.17 -8.75
C CYS A 339 4.79 6.63 -7.52
N ASP A 340 5.46 6.77 -6.38
CA ASP A 340 4.77 7.01 -5.11
C ASP A 340 4.69 8.51 -4.76
N ARG A 341 5.81 9.23 -4.83
CA ARG A 341 5.97 10.60 -4.31
C ARG A 341 5.77 11.71 -5.32
N ALA A 342 6.14 11.49 -6.59
CA ALA A 342 6.05 12.55 -7.60
C ALA A 342 4.61 12.82 -8.09
N ASN A 343 3.63 11.99 -7.69
CA ASN A 343 2.23 12.03 -8.17
C ASN A 343 2.14 12.11 -9.71
N LEU A 344 3.08 11.45 -10.40
CA LEU A 344 3.12 11.39 -11.87
C LEU A 344 2.08 10.41 -12.40
N PHE A 345 1.86 9.31 -11.68
CA PHE A 345 0.92 8.26 -12.05
C PHE A 345 -0.37 8.34 -11.24
N MET A 346 -1.43 7.83 -11.85
CA MET A 346 -2.77 7.86 -11.30
C MET A 346 -2.94 6.81 -10.20
N LYS A 347 -3.81 7.09 -9.24
CA LYS A 347 -4.06 6.22 -8.08
C LYS A 347 -5.54 5.90 -7.99
N GLU A 348 -5.89 4.62 -8.00
CA GLU A 348 -7.28 4.14 -7.89
C GLU A 348 -7.50 3.39 -6.56
N ASN A 349 -8.73 3.44 -6.03
CA ASN A 349 -9.12 2.64 -4.88
C ASN A 349 -9.18 1.16 -5.22
N LYS A 350 -8.91 0.31 -4.22
CA LYS A 350 -9.10 -1.13 -4.34
C LYS A 350 -10.59 -1.47 -4.30
N PHE A 351 -11.01 -2.35 -5.21
CA PHE A 351 -12.36 -2.91 -5.22
C PHE A 351 -12.30 -4.43 -5.24
N TYR A 352 -12.81 -5.05 -4.18
CA TYR A 352 -12.80 -6.49 -4.05
C TYR A 352 -13.99 -7.13 -4.77
N THR A 353 -13.69 -8.10 -5.64
CA THR A 353 -14.67 -9.05 -6.17
C THR A 353 -14.11 -10.47 -6.04
N HIS A 354 -14.98 -11.46 -5.84
CA HIS A 354 -14.55 -12.86 -5.79
C HIS A 354 -13.79 -13.28 -7.06
N SER A 355 -14.26 -12.85 -8.24
CA SER A 355 -13.60 -13.12 -9.52
C SER A 355 -12.19 -12.54 -9.58
N SER A 356 -11.99 -11.28 -9.16
CA SER A 356 -10.67 -10.63 -9.16
C SER A 356 -9.63 -11.32 -8.27
N PHE A 357 -10.08 -12.08 -7.26
CA PHE A 357 -9.20 -12.80 -6.34
C PHE A 357 -8.95 -14.25 -6.78
N PHE A 358 -10.02 -15.01 -7.08
CA PHE A 358 -9.89 -16.45 -7.34
C PHE A 358 -9.38 -16.77 -8.75
N ILE A 359 -9.71 -15.97 -9.77
CA ILE A 359 -9.26 -16.22 -11.15
C ILE A 359 -7.73 -16.18 -11.24
N PRO A 360 -7.01 -15.16 -10.74
CA PRO A 360 -5.55 -15.17 -10.74
C PRO A 360 -4.94 -16.34 -9.97
N ILE A 361 -5.58 -16.78 -8.87
CA ILE A 361 -5.13 -17.95 -8.09
C ILE A 361 -5.17 -19.23 -8.94
N ILE A 362 -6.25 -19.43 -9.70
CA ILE A 362 -6.37 -20.58 -10.60
C ILE A 362 -5.28 -20.54 -11.67
N TYR A 363 -5.02 -19.38 -12.28
CA TYR A 363 -3.96 -19.23 -13.28
C TYR A 363 -2.57 -19.58 -12.73
N ILE A 364 -2.19 -19.07 -11.55
CA ILE A 364 -0.88 -19.38 -10.97
C ILE A 364 -0.78 -20.86 -10.55
N LEU A 365 -1.88 -21.48 -10.12
CA LEU A 365 -1.91 -22.90 -9.76
C LEU A 365 -1.71 -23.78 -10.99
N VAL A 366 -2.38 -23.46 -12.09
CA VAL A 366 -2.22 -24.14 -13.38
C VAL A 366 -0.76 -24.04 -13.85
N LEU A 367 -0.17 -22.84 -13.84
CA LEU A 367 1.25 -22.66 -14.17
C LEU A 367 2.15 -23.48 -13.25
N GLY A 368 1.90 -23.47 -11.93
CA GLY A 368 2.66 -24.23 -10.95
C GLY A 368 2.69 -25.74 -11.24
N VAL A 369 1.56 -26.31 -11.66
CA VAL A 369 1.42 -27.74 -12.00
C VAL A 369 2.14 -28.10 -13.30
N PHE A 370 2.19 -27.21 -14.29
CA PHE A 370 2.88 -27.48 -15.56
C PHE A 370 4.42 -27.48 -15.43
N TYR A 371 4.98 -26.68 -14.53
CA TYR A 371 6.44 -26.57 -14.33
C TYR A 371 6.95 -27.45 -13.17
N ASN A 372 6.74 -28.76 -13.26
CA ASN A 372 7.18 -29.73 -12.25
C ASN A 372 8.53 -30.37 -12.60
N GLU A 373 9.43 -30.42 -11.61
CA GLU A 373 10.75 -31.06 -11.70
C GLU A 373 10.96 -32.05 -10.55
N ASN A 374 11.86 -33.02 -10.75
CA ASN A 374 12.24 -33.97 -9.71
C ASN A 374 13.27 -33.35 -8.75
N THR A 375 13.09 -33.56 -7.45
CA THR A 375 14.02 -33.07 -6.43
C THR A 375 15.30 -33.91 -6.38
N LYS A 376 16.42 -33.27 -6.04
CA LYS A 376 17.70 -33.97 -5.85
C LYS A 376 17.79 -34.68 -4.50
N GLU A 377 17.15 -34.11 -3.48
CA GLU A 377 17.10 -34.64 -2.12
C GLU A 377 15.65 -34.96 -1.74
N THR A 378 15.41 -36.15 -1.20
CA THR A 378 14.09 -36.60 -0.71
C THR A 378 13.87 -36.32 0.77
N LYS A 379 14.67 -35.44 1.37
CA LYS A 379 14.52 -35.05 2.77
C LYS A 379 13.27 -34.20 2.98
N VAL A 380 12.64 -34.34 4.15
CA VAL A 380 11.49 -33.50 4.53
C VAL A 380 11.89 -32.02 4.52
N LEU A 381 11.09 -31.19 3.84
CA LEU A 381 11.34 -29.74 3.70
C LEU A 381 12.74 -29.43 3.14
N ASN A 382 13.10 -30.07 2.03
CA ASN A 382 14.34 -29.76 1.33
C ASN A 382 14.37 -28.30 0.85
N ARG A 383 15.53 -27.83 0.38
CA ARG A 383 15.70 -26.44 -0.04
C ARG A 383 14.77 -26.06 -1.21
N GLU A 384 14.60 -26.94 -2.18
CA GLU A 384 13.76 -26.72 -3.37
C GLU A 384 12.27 -26.59 -2.99
N GLN A 385 11.77 -27.43 -2.09
CA GLN A 385 10.41 -27.40 -1.55
C GLN A 385 10.15 -26.20 -0.64
N THR A 386 11.13 -25.80 0.16
CA THR A 386 10.97 -24.61 1.00
C THR A 386 10.95 -23.34 0.15
N ASP A 387 11.76 -23.27 -0.91
CA ASP A 387 11.70 -22.18 -1.89
C ASP A 387 10.38 -22.25 -2.69
N GLU A 388 9.91 -23.43 -3.14
CA GLU A 388 8.58 -23.62 -3.75
C GLU A 388 7.46 -23.11 -2.83
N TRP A 389 7.50 -23.51 -1.55
CA TRP A 389 6.52 -23.13 -0.55
C TRP A 389 6.47 -21.62 -0.35
N LYS A 390 7.63 -20.96 -0.27
CA LYS A 390 7.70 -19.49 -0.24
C LYS A 390 7.09 -18.88 -1.48
N GLY A 391 7.44 -19.37 -2.66
CA GLY A 391 6.99 -18.80 -3.93
C GLY A 391 5.48 -18.75 -4.08
N TRP A 392 4.79 -19.88 -3.90
CA TRP A 392 3.33 -19.89 -4.03
C TRP A 392 2.67 -19.06 -2.93
N MET A 393 3.17 -19.12 -1.69
CA MET A 393 2.64 -18.27 -0.61
C MET A 393 2.80 -16.79 -0.95
N GLN A 394 3.95 -16.40 -1.50
CA GLN A 394 4.21 -15.01 -1.88
C GLN A 394 3.23 -14.54 -2.96
N LEU A 395 3.03 -15.33 -4.01
CA LEU A 395 2.09 -15.01 -5.09
C LEU A 395 0.66 -14.86 -4.57
N VAL A 396 0.22 -15.73 -3.65
CA VAL A 396 -1.11 -15.63 -3.04
C VAL A 396 -1.24 -14.37 -2.16
N ILE A 397 -0.22 -14.04 -1.35
CA ILE A 397 -0.19 -12.81 -0.54
C ILE A 397 -0.23 -11.55 -1.44
N LEU A 398 0.47 -11.60 -2.56
CA LEU A 398 0.49 -10.53 -3.56
C LEU A 398 -0.89 -10.30 -4.20
N ILE A 399 -1.56 -11.37 -4.67
CA ILE A 399 -2.92 -11.31 -5.22
C ILE A 399 -3.91 -10.79 -4.17
N TYR A 400 -3.76 -11.21 -2.91
CA TYR A 400 -4.56 -10.73 -1.81
C TYR A 400 -4.45 -9.21 -1.61
N HIS A 401 -3.25 -8.64 -1.68
CA HIS A 401 -3.06 -7.20 -1.49
C HIS A 401 -3.60 -6.38 -2.67
N ILE A 402 -3.37 -6.80 -3.92
CA ILE A 402 -3.85 -6.05 -5.09
C ILE A 402 -5.39 -6.09 -5.22
N SER A 403 -6.01 -7.25 -4.94
CA SER A 403 -7.48 -7.41 -5.00
C SER A 403 -8.23 -6.75 -3.82
N GLY A 404 -7.53 -6.36 -2.75
CA GLY A 404 -8.17 -5.81 -1.57
C GLY A 404 -8.98 -6.82 -0.76
N ALA A 405 -8.72 -8.12 -0.91
CA ALA A 405 -9.45 -9.23 -0.30
C ALA A 405 -9.42 -9.28 1.25
N SER A 406 -8.78 -8.30 1.90
CA SER A 406 -8.80 -8.09 3.35
C SER A 406 -10.18 -7.84 3.95
N THR A 407 -11.16 -7.45 3.12
CA THR A 407 -12.56 -7.27 3.52
C THR A 407 -13.27 -8.60 3.73
N PHE A 408 -12.86 -9.65 3.02
CA PHE A 408 -13.41 -10.99 3.16
C PHE A 408 -12.64 -11.80 4.22
N LEU A 409 -13.29 -11.99 5.36
CA LEU A 409 -12.68 -12.52 6.58
C LEU A 409 -12.06 -13.94 6.43
N PRO A 410 -12.69 -14.90 5.74
CA PRO A 410 -12.10 -16.23 5.58
C PRO A 410 -10.77 -16.21 4.83
N VAL A 411 -10.66 -15.40 3.77
CA VAL A 411 -9.41 -15.21 3.03
C VAL A 411 -8.36 -14.53 3.89
N TYR A 412 -8.74 -13.48 4.64
CA TYR A 412 -7.83 -12.84 5.59
C TYR A 412 -7.19 -13.84 6.56
N MET A 413 -7.98 -14.75 7.15
CA MET A 413 -7.46 -15.75 8.09
C MET A 413 -6.48 -16.73 7.43
N HIS A 414 -6.75 -17.20 6.22
CA HIS A 414 -5.83 -18.07 5.48
C HIS A 414 -4.51 -17.36 5.15
N ILE A 415 -4.57 -16.09 4.72
CA ILE A 415 -3.38 -15.28 4.47
C ILE A 415 -2.56 -15.09 5.75
N ARG A 416 -3.20 -14.92 6.90
CA ARG A 416 -2.52 -14.86 8.20
C ARG A 416 -1.77 -16.16 8.50
N VAL A 417 -2.33 -17.33 8.17
CA VAL A 417 -1.60 -18.61 8.28
C VAL A 417 -0.40 -18.66 7.33
N LEU A 418 -0.50 -18.12 6.11
CA LEU A 418 0.65 -18.06 5.19
C LEU A 418 1.79 -17.19 5.75
N VAL A 419 1.46 -16.04 6.35
CA VAL A 419 2.46 -15.20 7.04
C VAL A 419 3.08 -15.93 8.23
N ALA A 420 2.28 -16.65 9.00
CA ALA A 420 2.76 -17.48 10.11
C ALA A 420 3.67 -18.63 9.60
N ALA A 421 3.35 -19.25 8.47
CA ALA A 421 4.17 -20.27 7.83
C ALA A 421 5.55 -19.73 7.38
N TYR A 422 5.62 -18.50 6.90
CA TYR A 422 6.90 -17.82 6.61
C TYR A 422 7.79 -17.68 7.85
N LEU A 423 7.19 -17.29 8.97
CA LEU A 423 7.88 -17.18 10.26
C LEU A 423 8.26 -18.55 10.82
N PHE A 424 7.41 -19.56 10.65
CA PHE A 424 7.72 -20.96 10.97
C PHE A 424 8.97 -21.43 10.22
N GLN A 425 9.05 -21.20 8.91
CA GLN A 425 10.21 -21.55 8.10
C GLN A 425 11.48 -20.81 8.55
N THR A 426 11.35 -19.57 9.01
CA THR A 426 12.46 -18.81 9.60
C THR A 426 12.99 -19.52 10.86
N GLY A 427 12.07 -19.91 11.76
CA GLY A 427 12.40 -20.71 12.95
C GLY A 427 13.07 -22.04 12.61
N TYR A 428 12.45 -22.82 11.72
CA TYR A 428 12.95 -24.12 11.27
C TYR A 428 14.32 -24.04 10.60
N GLY A 429 14.48 -23.14 9.62
CA GLY A 429 15.69 -23.05 8.80
C GLY A 429 16.90 -22.55 9.58
N HIS A 430 16.75 -21.48 10.38
CA HIS A 430 17.86 -20.95 11.17
C HIS A 430 18.25 -21.88 12.32
N PHE A 431 17.27 -22.47 13.02
CA PHE A 431 17.56 -23.47 14.05
C PHE A 431 18.32 -24.66 13.47
N SER A 432 17.84 -25.23 12.35
CA SER A 432 18.50 -26.38 11.70
C SER A 432 19.93 -26.05 11.27
N TYR A 433 20.17 -24.84 10.74
CA TYR A 433 21.51 -24.38 10.38
C TYR A 433 22.45 -24.35 11.60
N PHE A 434 22.07 -23.67 12.67
CA PHE A 434 22.91 -23.54 13.86
C PHE A 434 23.12 -24.88 14.57
N TRP A 435 22.10 -25.74 14.60
CA TRP A 435 22.18 -27.06 15.22
C TRP A 435 23.15 -28.01 14.48
N ILE A 436 23.09 -28.02 13.14
CA ILE A 436 23.89 -28.92 12.29
C ILE A 436 25.29 -28.37 12.05
N LYS A 437 25.41 -27.10 11.64
CA LYS A 437 26.69 -26.49 11.26
C LYS A 437 27.48 -25.97 12.46
N GLY A 438 26.81 -25.55 13.55
CA GLY A 438 27.47 -24.99 14.72
C GLY A 438 28.19 -23.65 14.48
N ASP A 439 27.87 -22.96 13.38
CA ASP A 439 28.49 -21.69 13.00
C ASP A 439 27.75 -20.52 13.65
N PHE A 440 28.30 -20.03 14.77
CA PHE A 440 27.83 -18.85 15.50
C PHE A 440 28.66 -17.60 15.19
N GLY A 441 29.36 -17.55 14.05
CA GLY A 441 30.21 -16.43 13.67
C GLY A 441 29.44 -15.14 13.37
N ILE A 442 30.01 -13.99 13.75
CA ILE A 442 29.45 -12.65 13.49
C ILE A 442 29.27 -12.41 11.98
N HIS A 443 30.18 -12.92 11.14
CA HIS A 443 30.06 -12.83 9.68
C HIS A 443 28.72 -13.36 9.16
N ARG A 444 28.27 -14.53 9.65
CA ARG A 444 27.00 -15.13 9.21
C ARG A 444 25.81 -14.27 9.65
N VAL A 445 25.83 -13.77 10.88
CA VAL A 445 24.80 -12.89 11.43
C VAL A 445 24.68 -11.63 10.58
N CYS A 446 25.80 -10.94 10.31
CA CYS A 446 25.82 -9.76 9.47
C CYS A 446 25.34 -10.05 8.04
N GLN A 447 25.74 -11.18 7.46
CA GLN A 447 25.30 -11.58 6.12
C GLN A 447 23.78 -11.75 6.03
N VAL A 448 23.17 -12.41 7.02
CA VAL A 448 21.71 -12.61 7.07
C VAL A 448 21.01 -11.27 7.30
N LEU A 449 21.47 -10.48 8.28
CA LEU A 449 20.87 -9.18 8.60
C LEU A 449 20.93 -8.21 7.42
N PHE A 450 22.05 -8.17 6.69
CA PHE A 450 22.17 -7.31 5.51
C PHE A 450 21.20 -7.75 4.41
N ARG A 451 21.13 -9.04 4.08
CA ARG A 451 20.22 -9.54 3.05
C ARG A 451 18.74 -9.25 3.36
N LEU A 452 18.35 -9.36 4.63
CA LEU A 452 16.98 -9.07 5.05
C LEU A 452 16.65 -7.57 4.99
N ASN A 453 17.58 -6.72 5.42
CA ASN A 453 17.28 -5.32 5.73
C ASN A 453 17.73 -4.31 4.68
N PHE A 454 18.66 -4.68 3.79
CA PHE A 454 19.29 -3.75 2.85
C PHE A 454 18.29 -2.93 2.04
N LEU A 455 17.36 -3.61 1.35
CA LEU A 455 16.37 -2.93 0.52
C LEU A 455 15.48 -1.99 1.34
N VAL A 456 14.99 -2.45 2.50
CA VAL A 456 14.10 -1.66 3.35
C VAL A 456 14.80 -0.42 3.89
N VAL A 457 16.06 -0.54 4.32
CA VAL A 457 16.83 0.60 4.83
C VAL A 457 17.05 1.65 3.73
N VAL A 458 17.37 1.23 2.51
CA VAL A 458 17.50 2.14 1.36
C VAL A 458 16.16 2.82 1.07
N LEU A 459 15.05 2.07 1.09
CA LEU A 459 13.71 2.62 0.91
C LEU A 459 13.33 3.63 2.00
N CYS A 460 13.63 3.37 3.27
CA CYS A 460 13.37 4.32 4.35
C CYS A 460 14.06 5.67 4.12
N ILE A 461 15.30 5.65 3.62
CA ILE A 461 16.09 6.84 3.29
C ILE A 461 15.49 7.59 2.09
N VAL A 462 15.16 6.88 1.00
CA VAL A 462 14.66 7.50 -0.25
C VAL A 462 13.22 7.98 -0.10
N MET A 463 12.38 7.21 0.59
CA MET A 463 10.93 7.46 0.69
C MET A 463 10.54 8.31 1.88
N ASP A 464 11.44 8.57 2.84
CA ASP A 464 11.13 9.23 4.11
C ASP A 464 9.97 8.53 4.83
N ARG A 465 10.13 7.21 5.05
CA ARG A 465 9.16 6.36 5.74
C ARG A 465 9.81 5.61 6.89
N PRO A 466 9.11 5.45 8.03
CA PRO A 466 9.65 4.74 9.18
C PRO A 466 9.86 3.26 8.86
N TYR A 467 10.85 2.64 9.49
CA TYR A 467 11.23 1.24 9.26
C TYR A 467 10.08 0.25 9.50
N GLN A 468 9.25 0.52 10.52
CA GLN A 468 8.05 -0.26 10.83
C GLN A 468 7.00 -0.28 9.68
N PHE A 469 7.02 0.68 8.74
CA PHE A 469 6.11 0.66 7.60
C PHE A 469 6.21 -0.67 6.82
N TYR A 470 7.40 -1.24 6.73
CA TYR A 470 7.67 -2.54 6.11
C TYR A 470 7.66 -3.68 7.14
N TYR A 471 6.68 -3.68 8.06
CA TYR A 471 6.66 -4.44 9.33
C TYR A 471 7.13 -5.91 9.29
N PHE A 472 6.94 -6.60 8.16
CA PHE A 472 7.36 -8.00 8.00
C PHE A 472 8.89 -8.17 8.11
N VAL A 473 9.67 -7.24 7.56
CA VAL A 473 11.14 -7.30 7.60
C VAL A 473 11.71 -7.05 9.01
N PRO A 474 11.28 -6.00 9.75
CA PRO A 474 11.56 -5.87 11.18
C PRO A 474 11.18 -7.12 11.97
N LEU A 475 10.01 -7.72 11.68
CA LEU A 475 9.51 -8.91 12.38
C LEU A 475 10.44 -10.12 12.19
N VAL A 476 10.77 -10.46 10.94
CA VAL A 476 11.71 -11.56 10.64
C VAL A 476 13.09 -11.30 11.24
N THR A 477 13.57 -10.04 11.20
CA THR A 477 14.86 -9.64 11.76
C THR A 477 14.91 -9.84 13.28
N VAL A 478 13.88 -9.39 14.01
CA VAL A 478 13.80 -9.57 15.47
C VAL A 478 13.73 -11.05 15.82
N TRP A 479 12.94 -11.85 15.10
CA TRP A 479 12.88 -13.29 15.33
C TRP A 479 14.20 -13.99 15.04
N PHE A 480 14.92 -13.61 13.98
CA PHE A 480 16.26 -14.12 13.71
C PHE A 480 17.24 -13.83 14.86
N ILE A 481 17.22 -12.61 15.40
CA ILE A 481 18.05 -12.22 16.55
C ILE A 481 17.68 -13.07 17.78
N ILE A 482 16.39 -13.27 18.06
CA ILE A 482 15.91 -14.11 19.19
C ILE A 482 16.41 -15.55 19.04
N ILE A 483 16.30 -16.14 17.83
CA ILE A 483 16.79 -17.50 17.56
C ILE A 483 18.31 -17.58 17.79
N TYR A 484 19.05 -16.62 17.23
CA TYR A 484 20.50 -16.56 17.37
C TYR A 484 20.92 -16.45 18.84
N VAL A 485 20.37 -15.49 19.59
CA VAL A 485 20.68 -15.29 21.02
C VAL A 485 20.35 -16.55 21.82
N THR A 486 19.19 -17.17 21.62
CA THR A 486 18.77 -18.38 22.36
C THR A 486 19.77 -19.53 22.19
N LEU A 487 20.28 -19.73 20.97
CA LEU A 487 21.20 -20.83 20.65
C LEU A 487 22.67 -20.50 20.97
N ALA A 488 23.08 -19.25 20.77
CA ALA A 488 24.44 -18.77 21.00
C ALA A 488 24.77 -18.58 22.49
N LEU A 489 23.79 -18.24 23.33
CA LEU A 489 23.96 -18.11 24.78
C LEU A 489 24.55 -19.39 25.37
N TRP A 490 25.45 -19.25 26.34
CA TRP A 490 26.08 -20.41 26.96
C TRP A 490 25.05 -21.24 27.77
N PRO A 491 25.08 -22.58 27.72
CA PRO A 491 25.98 -23.43 26.95
C PRO A 491 25.56 -23.56 25.47
N GLN A 492 26.52 -23.50 24.55
CA GLN A 492 26.27 -23.76 23.12
C GLN A 492 26.02 -25.26 22.91
N ILE A 493 24.80 -25.61 22.51
CA ILE A 493 24.35 -27.00 22.31
C ILE A 493 24.26 -27.23 20.80
N ILE A 494 25.18 -28.05 20.29
CA ILE A 494 25.29 -28.42 18.88
C ILE A 494 25.00 -29.92 18.77
N GLN A 495 24.52 -30.38 17.62
CA GLN A 495 24.23 -31.81 17.37
C GLN A 495 25.37 -32.74 17.81
N LYS A 496 26.64 -32.40 17.51
CA LYS A 496 27.81 -33.20 17.90
C LYS A 496 27.92 -33.40 19.42
N LYS A 497 27.70 -32.33 20.19
CA LYS A 497 27.77 -32.33 21.66
C LYS A 497 26.56 -33.03 22.27
N ALA A 498 25.38 -32.80 21.70
CA ALA A 498 24.13 -33.41 22.14
C ALA A 498 24.12 -34.94 21.95
N ASN A 499 24.79 -35.43 20.90
CA ASN A 499 24.90 -36.86 20.63
C ASN A 499 25.70 -37.63 21.67
N GLY A 500 26.64 -37.00 22.37
CA GLY A 500 27.48 -37.65 23.37
C GLY A 500 26.81 -37.83 24.74
N ASN A 501 25.77 -37.06 25.06
CA ASN A 501 25.06 -37.18 26.33
C ASN A 501 23.61 -36.71 26.23
N CYS A 502 22.66 -37.52 26.73
CA CYS A 502 21.23 -37.20 26.76
C CYS A 502 20.93 -35.91 27.53
N LEU A 503 21.75 -35.57 28.54
CA LEU A 503 21.62 -34.32 29.32
C LEU A 503 21.59 -33.06 28.46
N TRP A 504 22.30 -33.04 27.33
CA TRP A 504 22.31 -31.89 26.42
C TRP A 504 21.00 -31.72 25.63
N HIS A 505 20.26 -32.82 25.39
CA HIS A 505 18.91 -32.72 24.81
C HIS A 505 17.94 -32.09 25.81
N PHE A 506 18.03 -32.47 27.09
CA PHE A 506 17.26 -31.84 28.17
C PHE A 506 17.65 -30.35 28.35
N GLY A 507 18.95 -30.03 28.31
CA GLY A 507 19.41 -28.64 28.37
C GLY A 507 18.88 -27.76 27.23
N LEU A 508 18.70 -28.33 26.02
CA LEU A 508 18.06 -27.61 24.92
C LEU A 508 16.56 -27.41 25.16
N LEU A 509 15.85 -28.44 25.63
CA LEU A 509 14.43 -28.33 25.97
C LEU A 509 14.20 -27.26 27.05
N LEU A 510 15.10 -27.16 28.04
CA LEU A 510 15.05 -26.12 29.06
C LEU A 510 15.23 -24.71 28.45
N LYS A 511 16.17 -24.54 27.51
CA LYS A 511 16.33 -23.27 26.79
C LYS A 511 15.09 -22.89 25.98
N LEU A 512 14.47 -23.86 25.30
CA LEU A 512 13.24 -23.64 24.55
C LEU A 512 12.08 -23.30 25.49
N ALA A 513 11.95 -23.97 26.63
CA ALA A 513 10.95 -23.66 27.65
C ALA A 513 11.13 -22.25 28.23
N PHE A 514 12.37 -21.84 28.50
CA PHE A 514 12.70 -20.47 28.92
C PHE A 514 12.31 -19.44 27.85
N LEU A 515 12.64 -19.70 26.58
CA LEU A 515 12.23 -18.84 25.47
C LEU A 515 10.70 -18.71 25.39
N LEU A 516 9.96 -19.81 25.53
CA LEU A 516 8.49 -19.80 25.54
C LEU A 516 7.94 -18.95 26.69
N LEU A 517 8.52 -19.07 27.89
CA LEU A 517 8.13 -18.27 29.04
C LEU A 517 8.37 -16.77 28.79
N CYS A 518 9.51 -16.40 28.21
CA CYS A 518 9.79 -15.02 27.82
C CYS A 518 8.78 -14.50 26.78
N ILE A 519 8.42 -15.30 25.77
CA ILE A 519 7.42 -14.94 24.76
C ILE A 519 6.06 -14.70 25.42
N CYS A 520 5.61 -15.60 26.30
CA CYS A 520 4.36 -15.46 27.03
C CYS A 520 4.34 -14.20 27.91
N PHE A 521 5.44 -13.93 28.62
CA PHE A 521 5.59 -12.73 29.44
C PHE A 521 5.46 -11.44 28.62
N LEU A 522 6.18 -11.33 27.49
CA LEU A 522 6.12 -10.18 26.60
C LEU A 522 4.77 -10.03 25.89
N ALA A 523 4.09 -11.13 25.59
CA ALA A 523 2.78 -11.11 24.96
C ALA A 523 1.67 -10.63 25.90
N TYR A 524 1.75 -10.97 27.18
CA TYR A 524 0.77 -10.56 28.19
C TYR A 524 1.06 -9.17 28.77
N SER A 525 2.35 -8.83 28.93
CA SER A 525 2.78 -7.54 29.48
C SER A 525 3.03 -6.50 28.39
N GLN A 526 1.97 -5.82 27.95
CA GLN A 526 2.06 -4.70 26.99
C GLN A 526 3.07 -3.64 27.44
N GLY A 527 3.00 -3.22 28.71
CA GLY A 527 3.89 -2.19 29.25
C GLY A 527 5.36 -2.59 29.29
N ALA A 528 5.69 -3.87 29.51
CA ALA A 528 7.08 -4.33 29.44
C ALA A 528 7.62 -4.31 28.00
N PHE A 529 6.80 -4.74 27.04
CA PHE A 529 7.17 -4.73 25.63
C PHE A 529 7.39 -3.29 25.13
N GLU A 530 6.46 -2.38 25.42
CA GLU A 530 6.59 -0.97 25.03
C GLU A 530 7.81 -0.31 25.67
N LYS A 531 8.12 -0.60 26.94
CA LYS A 531 9.34 -0.09 27.59
C LYS A 531 10.62 -0.56 26.91
N ILE A 532 10.71 -1.82 26.47
CA ILE A 532 11.90 -2.33 25.79
C ILE A 532 12.09 -1.65 24.42
N PHE A 533 11.02 -1.51 23.65
CA PHE A 533 11.08 -0.98 22.29
C PHE A 533 10.99 0.56 22.21
N SER A 534 10.69 1.25 23.31
CA SER A 534 10.75 2.72 23.41
C SER A 534 12.14 3.25 23.80
N LEU A 535 13.11 2.38 24.11
CA LEU A 535 14.48 2.80 24.39
C LEU A 535 15.15 3.32 23.11
N TRP A 536 15.79 4.49 23.19
CA TRP A 536 16.64 4.98 22.11
C TRP A 536 17.89 4.09 21.98
N PRO A 537 18.31 3.68 20.77
CA PRO A 537 17.82 4.11 19.45
C PRO A 537 16.69 3.24 18.84
N LEU A 538 16.26 2.17 19.51
CA LEU A 538 15.25 1.23 18.98
C LEU A 538 13.90 1.91 18.72
N SER A 539 13.49 2.86 19.56
CA SER A 539 12.25 3.65 19.40
C SER A 539 12.10 4.22 17.99
N LYS A 540 13.15 4.82 17.43
CA LYS A 540 13.10 5.42 16.09
C LYS A 540 12.85 4.41 14.96
N CYS A 541 13.14 3.13 15.18
CA CYS A 541 12.88 2.08 14.20
C CYS A 541 11.46 1.50 14.30
N PHE A 542 10.87 1.50 15.50
CA PHE A 542 9.63 0.79 15.82
C PHE A 542 8.47 1.69 16.26
N GLU A 543 8.64 3.01 16.24
CA GLU A 543 7.57 3.98 16.46
C GLU A 543 6.87 4.35 15.14
N LEU A 544 5.54 4.32 15.17
CA LEU A 544 4.70 4.87 14.12
C LEU A 544 3.88 6.01 14.71
N LYS A 545 4.10 7.25 14.23
CA LYS A 545 3.47 8.47 14.75
C LYS A 545 3.66 8.64 16.28
N GLY A 546 4.80 8.24 16.81
CA GLY A 546 5.14 8.34 18.24
C GLY A 546 4.53 7.25 19.13
N ASN A 547 3.98 6.16 18.56
CA ASN A 547 3.44 5.04 19.33
C ASN A 547 4.01 3.69 18.85
N VAL A 548 4.38 2.83 19.80
CA VAL A 548 4.92 1.46 19.59
C VAL A 548 3.82 0.39 19.61
N TYR A 549 2.58 0.77 19.96
CA TYR A 549 1.44 -0.16 20.05
C TYR A 549 1.23 -0.98 18.78
N GLU A 550 1.32 -0.36 17.60
CA GLU A 550 1.16 -1.09 16.33
C GLU A 550 2.23 -2.17 16.16
N TRP A 551 3.46 -1.93 16.66
CA TRP A 551 4.53 -2.93 16.64
C TRP A 551 4.23 -4.10 17.58
N TRP A 552 3.78 -3.81 18.81
CA TRP A 552 3.34 -4.83 19.76
C TRP A 552 2.19 -5.67 19.21
N PHE A 553 1.18 -5.02 18.62
CA PHE A 553 0.03 -5.70 18.02
C PHE A 553 0.48 -6.67 16.93
N ARG A 554 1.35 -6.24 16.00
CA ARG A 554 1.87 -7.08 14.90
C ARG A 554 2.70 -8.25 15.41
N TRP A 555 3.56 -8.02 16.40
CA TRP A 555 4.39 -9.07 17.01
C TRP A 555 3.53 -10.10 17.76
N ARG A 556 2.51 -9.64 18.51
CA ARG A 556 1.61 -10.48 19.31
C ARG A 556 0.83 -11.48 18.47
N LEU A 557 0.48 -11.14 17.23
CA LEU A 557 -0.34 -12.00 16.35
C LEU A 557 0.36 -13.32 15.98
N ASP A 558 1.68 -13.36 15.84
CA ASP A 558 2.43 -14.57 15.42
C ASP A 558 3.42 -15.06 16.49
N ARG A 559 3.16 -14.73 17.76
CA ARG A 559 4.09 -14.91 18.89
C ARG A 559 4.64 -16.34 19.09
N TYR A 560 3.87 -17.39 18.81
CA TYR A 560 4.27 -18.78 19.09
C TYR A 560 4.87 -19.51 17.88
N VAL A 561 4.66 -19.00 16.66
CA VAL A 561 4.91 -19.79 15.46
C VAL A 561 6.39 -20.07 15.22
N VAL A 562 7.27 -19.11 15.55
CA VAL A 562 8.73 -19.27 15.43
C VAL A 562 9.24 -20.31 16.41
N PHE A 563 8.74 -20.28 17.65
CA PHE A 563 9.03 -21.31 18.65
C PHE A 563 8.62 -22.71 18.14
N HIS A 564 7.42 -22.84 17.57
CA HIS A 564 6.99 -24.11 16.98
C HIS A 564 7.87 -24.55 15.80
N GLY A 565 8.38 -23.62 14.99
CA GLY A 565 9.36 -23.93 13.94
C GLY A 565 10.67 -24.50 14.48
N MET A 566 11.19 -23.91 15.57
CA MET A 566 12.39 -24.42 16.27
C MET A 566 12.14 -25.80 16.90
N LEU A 567 10.99 -25.97 17.55
CA LEU A 567 10.61 -27.25 18.17
C LEU A 567 10.42 -28.35 17.12
N PHE A 568 9.75 -28.05 16.00
CA PHE A 568 9.59 -28.97 14.89
C PHE A 568 10.95 -29.37 14.30
N ALA A 569 11.86 -28.41 14.09
CA ALA A 569 13.21 -28.72 13.62
C ALA A 569 13.95 -29.67 14.58
N PHE A 570 13.86 -29.45 15.88
CA PHE A 570 14.46 -30.33 16.89
C PHE A 570 13.87 -31.75 16.83
N ILE A 571 12.54 -31.87 16.80
CA ILE A 571 11.84 -33.17 16.72
C ILE A 571 12.21 -33.90 15.43
N TYR A 572 12.17 -33.21 14.29
CA TYR A 572 12.52 -33.77 12.98
C TYR A 572 13.95 -34.31 12.98
N LEU A 573 14.93 -33.52 13.42
CA LEU A 573 16.34 -33.94 13.45
C LEU A 573 16.59 -35.09 14.44
N ALA A 574 15.84 -35.14 15.55
CA ALA A 574 15.89 -36.26 16.48
C ALA A 574 15.31 -37.56 15.87
N LEU A 575 14.18 -37.46 15.14
CA LEU A 575 13.55 -38.59 14.46
C LEU A 575 14.39 -39.11 13.30
N GLN A 576 14.98 -38.21 12.50
CA GLN A 576 15.89 -38.56 11.41
C GLN A 576 17.10 -39.34 11.93
N LYS A 577 17.68 -38.91 13.06
CA LYS A 577 18.80 -39.62 13.68
C LYS A 577 18.42 -41.02 14.20
N ARG A 578 17.21 -41.19 14.73
CA ARG A 578 16.69 -42.48 15.20
C ARG A 578 16.27 -43.42 14.06
N GLN A 579 16.46 -43.02 12.79
CA GLN A 579 16.08 -43.80 11.60
C GLN A 579 14.60 -44.22 11.60
N VAL A 580 13.75 -43.41 12.24
CA VAL A 580 12.28 -43.63 12.27
C VAL A 580 11.63 -43.16 10.97
N LEU A 581 12.31 -42.28 10.23
CA LEU A 581 11.83 -41.69 8.99
C LEU A 581 12.41 -42.46 7.79
N SER A 582 11.55 -42.97 6.90
CA SER A 582 12.00 -43.44 5.58
C SER A 582 11.99 -42.27 4.59
N GLU A 583 13.18 -41.76 4.27
CA GLU A 583 13.38 -40.71 3.27
C GLU A 583 13.75 -41.29 1.89
N GLY A 584 13.42 -42.56 1.62
CA GLY A 584 13.60 -43.19 0.30
C GLY A 584 12.78 -42.52 -0.82
N LYS A 585 13.21 -42.69 -2.08
CA LYS A 585 12.43 -42.23 -3.25
C LYS A 585 11.14 -43.04 -3.37
N GLY A 586 10.00 -42.36 -3.37
CA GLY A 586 8.69 -42.99 -3.52
C GLY A 586 8.13 -43.67 -2.25
N GLU A 587 8.95 -43.88 -1.22
CA GLU A 587 8.51 -44.48 0.04
C GLU A 587 7.79 -43.48 0.96
N PRO A 588 6.74 -43.90 1.67
CA PRO A 588 6.07 -43.05 2.64
C PRO A 588 6.99 -42.74 3.83
N LEU A 589 6.83 -41.56 4.41
CA LEU A 589 7.72 -41.05 5.48
C LEU A 589 7.78 -41.96 6.72
N PHE A 590 6.67 -42.60 7.06
CA PHE A 590 6.56 -43.59 8.14
C PHE A 590 5.99 -44.91 7.58
N SER A 591 5.93 -45.94 8.43
CA SER A 591 5.16 -47.16 8.14
C SER A 591 3.76 -46.85 7.60
N ASN A 592 3.29 -47.60 6.60
CA ASN A 592 2.04 -47.32 5.88
C ASN A 592 0.84 -47.04 6.79
N ARG A 593 0.69 -47.79 7.90
CA ARG A 593 -0.41 -47.58 8.86
C ARG A 593 -0.36 -46.20 9.52
N ILE A 594 0.83 -45.80 9.98
CA ILE A 594 1.06 -44.51 10.63
C ILE A 594 0.93 -43.38 9.62
N SER A 595 1.51 -43.54 8.42
CA SER A 595 1.43 -42.57 7.33
C SER A 595 -0.01 -42.28 6.93
N ASN A 596 -0.85 -43.31 6.73
CA ASN A 596 -2.25 -43.12 6.37
C ASN A 596 -3.06 -42.46 7.50
N PHE A 597 -2.83 -42.84 8.76
CA PHE A 597 -3.48 -42.23 9.91
C PHE A 597 -3.13 -40.74 10.07
N LEU A 598 -1.83 -40.40 10.02
CA LEU A 598 -1.36 -39.02 10.10
C LEU A 598 -1.85 -38.19 8.91
N LEU A 599 -1.88 -38.76 7.71
CA LEU A 599 -2.40 -38.07 6.52
C LEU A 599 -3.90 -37.77 6.68
N PHE A 600 -4.70 -38.73 7.15
CA PHE A 600 -6.13 -38.53 7.42
C PHE A 600 -6.36 -37.40 8.44
N ILE A 601 -5.67 -37.45 9.59
CA ILE A 601 -5.77 -36.39 10.61
C ILE A 601 -5.37 -35.03 10.05
N SER A 602 -4.32 -34.99 9.22
CA SER A 602 -3.83 -33.76 8.62
C SER A 602 -4.86 -33.15 7.67
N VAL A 603 -5.49 -33.97 6.81
CA VAL A 603 -6.55 -33.51 5.89
C VAL A 603 -7.79 -33.02 6.67
N VAL A 604 -8.24 -33.78 7.67
CA VAL A 604 -9.38 -33.39 8.52
C VAL A 604 -9.10 -32.08 9.25
N SER A 605 -7.89 -31.92 9.80
CA SER A 605 -7.46 -30.70 10.48
C SER A 605 -7.41 -29.51 9.52
N PHE A 606 -6.91 -29.72 8.29
CA PHE A 606 -6.84 -28.69 7.25
C PHE A 606 -8.22 -28.18 6.84
N LEU A 607 -9.20 -29.09 6.69
CA LEU A 607 -10.59 -28.76 6.37
C LEU A 607 -11.31 -28.09 7.53
N THR A 608 -11.12 -28.60 8.76
CA THR A 608 -11.77 -28.06 9.95
C THR A 608 -11.36 -26.61 10.21
N TYR A 609 -10.08 -26.27 9.99
CA TYR A 609 -9.61 -24.89 10.06
C TYR A 609 -10.32 -23.98 9.04
N SER A 610 -10.51 -24.47 7.82
CA SER A 610 -11.15 -23.71 6.74
C SER A 610 -12.63 -23.42 7.05
N ILE A 611 -13.31 -24.40 7.65
CA ILE A 611 -14.69 -24.25 8.15
C ILE A 611 -14.74 -23.23 9.29
N TRP A 612 -13.84 -23.34 10.28
CA TRP A 612 -13.75 -22.39 11.39
C TRP A 612 -13.48 -20.96 10.91
N ALA A 613 -12.56 -20.78 9.96
CA ALA A 613 -12.25 -19.48 9.37
C ALA A 613 -13.46 -18.87 8.62
N SER A 614 -14.34 -19.72 8.07
CA SER A 614 -15.58 -19.31 7.40
C SER A 614 -16.69 -18.92 8.38
N SER A 615 -16.71 -19.55 9.56
CA SER A 615 -17.66 -19.26 10.65
C SER A 615 -17.25 -18.08 11.55
N CYS A 616 -16.08 -17.48 11.30
CA CYS A 616 -15.56 -16.34 12.04
C CYS A 616 -16.44 -15.09 11.82
N LYS A 617 -16.92 -14.48 12.91
CA LYS A 617 -17.79 -13.28 12.84
C LYS A 617 -17.00 -11.98 12.82
N ASN A 618 -15.96 -11.87 13.66
CA ASN A 618 -15.22 -10.63 13.89
C ASN A 618 -13.71 -10.81 13.77
N LYS A 619 -13.03 -9.83 13.17
CA LYS A 619 -11.56 -9.80 13.03
C LYS A 619 -10.83 -9.90 14.38
N ALA A 620 -11.33 -9.22 15.41
CA ALA A 620 -10.69 -9.16 16.72
C ALA A 620 -10.63 -10.54 17.39
N GLU A 621 -11.77 -11.24 17.46
CA GLU A 621 -11.90 -12.56 18.07
C GLU A 621 -11.03 -13.60 17.37
N CYS A 622 -11.03 -13.61 16.03
CA CYS A 622 -10.25 -14.60 15.28
C CYS A 622 -8.74 -14.31 15.31
N ASN A 623 -8.34 -13.03 15.40
CA ASN A 623 -6.95 -12.66 15.65
C ASN A 623 -6.45 -13.10 17.03
N GLU A 624 -7.33 -13.24 18.02
CA GLU A 624 -6.97 -13.72 19.35
C GLU A 624 -6.68 -15.22 19.38
N LEU A 625 -7.45 -16.02 18.62
CA LEU A 625 -7.30 -17.47 18.50
C LEU A 625 -6.19 -17.89 17.51
N HIS A 626 -5.92 -17.09 16.47
CA HIS A 626 -4.92 -17.36 15.43
C HIS A 626 -3.53 -17.82 15.93
N PRO A 627 -2.90 -17.17 16.94
CA PRO A 627 -1.59 -17.56 17.44
C PRO A 627 -1.51 -19.03 17.89
N SER A 628 -2.60 -19.58 18.44
CA SER A 628 -2.65 -20.95 18.96
C SER A 628 -3.07 -21.96 17.88
N VAL A 629 -3.95 -21.55 16.96
CA VAL A 629 -4.52 -22.45 15.95
C VAL A 629 -3.63 -22.56 14.70
N SER A 630 -2.90 -21.50 14.35
CA SER A 630 -2.12 -21.44 13.10
C SER A 630 -1.09 -22.56 12.95
N VAL A 631 -0.47 -23.01 14.05
CA VAL A 631 0.51 -24.11 14.03
C VAL A 631 -0.09 -25.42 13.54
N VAL A 632 -1.35 -25.71 13.88
CA VAL A 632 -2.04 -26.95 13.47
C VAL A 632 -2.14 -27.00 11.95
N GLN A 633 -2.48 -25.87 11.32
CA GLN A 633 -2.60 -25.78 9.87
C GLN A 633 -1.24 -25.93 9.18
N ILE A 634 -0.19 -25.34 9.74
CA ILE A 634 1.18 -25.42 9.20
C ILE A 634 1.69 -26.86 9.28
N LEU A 635 1.51 -27.53 10.41
CA LEU A 635 1.91 -28.94 10.59
C LEU A 635 1.11 -29.87 9.68
N ALA A 636 -0.20 -29.67 9.55
CA ALA A 636 -1.04 -30.42 8.62
C ALA A 636 -0.54 -30.28 7.18
N PHE A 637 -0.21 -29.07 6.74
CA PHE A 637 0.36 -28.84 5.41
C PHE A 637 1.70 -29.57 5.20
N ILE A 638 2.61 -29.51 6.18
CA ILE A 638 3.91 -30.20 6.10
C ILE A 638 3.71 -31.71 5.96
N LEU A 639 2.80 -32.29 6.74
CA LEU A 639 2.49 -33.72 6.69
C LEU A 639 1.85 -34.14 5.36
N ILE A 640 0.84 -33.39 4.88
CA ILE A 640 0.21 -33.64 3.56
C ILE A 640 1.25 -33.60 2.43
N ARG A 641 2.18 -32.64 2.48
CA ARG A 641 3.20 -32.45 1.44
C ARG A 641 4.33 -33.50 1.48
N ASN A 642 4.69 -34.03 2.66
CA ASN A 642 5.90 -34.83 2.85
C ASN A 642 5.66 -36.31 3.22
N ILE A 643 4.46 -36.70 3.67
CA ILE A 643 4.13 -38.11 3.93
C ILE A 643 4.15 -38.94 2.63
N PRO A 644 3.46 -38.51 1.55
CA PRO A 644 3.51 -39.26 0.29
C PRO A 644 4.88 -39.12 -0.38
N GLY A 645 5.56 -40.24 -0.63
CA GLY A 645 6.91 -40.24 -1.21
C GLY A 645 6.98 -39.61 -2.61
N TYR A 646 5.91 -39.73 -3.41
CA TYR A 646 5.82 -39.08 -4.72
C TYR A 646 5.83 -37.56 -4.59
N ALA A 647 5.02 -37.01 -3.68
CA ALA A 647 4.92 -35.58 -3.45
C ALA A 647 6.27 -35.04 -2.97
N ARG A 648 6.95 -35.77 -2.07
CA ARG A 648 8.27 -35.37 -1.57
C ARG A 648 9.36 -35.34 -2.65
N SER A 649 9.19 -36.08 -3.73
CA SER A 649 10.17 -36.24 -4.81
C SER A 649 10.00 -35.24 -5.97
N VAL A 650 8.94 -34.42 -5.96
CA VAL A 650 8.61 -33.46 -7.03
C VAL A 650 8.43 -32.06 -6.44
N TYR A 651 8.86 -31.03 -7.15
CA TYR A 651 8.64 -29.63 -6.79
C TYR A 651 8.34 -28.79 -8.03
N SER A 652 7.65 -27.66 -7.86
CA SER A 652 7.42 -26.70 -8.95
C SER A 652 8.59 -25.74 -9.10
N SER A 653 9.30 -25.78 -10.24
CA SER A 653 10.44 -24.89 -10.49
C SER A 653 10.00 -23.44 -10.70
N PHE A 654 8.78 -23.23 -11.23
CA PHE A 654 8.13 -21.92 -11.31
C PHE A 654 7.97 -21.29 -9.92
N PHE A 655 7.32 -21.98 -8.98
CA PHE A 655 7.17 -21.44 -7.63
C PHE A 655 8.52 -21.31 -6.90
N ALA A 656 9.43 -22.27 -7.06
CA ALA A 656 10.75 -22.17 -6.43
C ALA A 656 11.55 -20.95 -6.91
N TRP A 657 11.40 -20.54 -8.18
CA TRP A 657 12.00 -19.32 -8.70
C TRP A 657 11.46 -18.07 -7.98
N PHE A 658 10.14 -17.93 -7.86
CA PHE A 658 9.50 -16.85 -7.09
C PHE A 658 9.90 -16.88 -5.60
N GLY A 659 10.11 -18.07 -5.04
CA GLY A 659 10.58 -18.24 -3.66
C GLY A 659 11.96 -17.67 -3.38
N LYS A 660 12.86 -17.66 -4.37
CA LYS A 660 14.22 -17.10 -4.24
C LYS A 660 14.22 -15.57 -4.16
N ILE A 661 13.21 -14.92 -4.75
CA ILE A 661 13.05 -13.46 -4.81
C ILE A 661 11.85 -12.97 -3.98
N SER A 662 11.34 -13.79 -3.04
CA SER A 662 10.05 -13.54 -2.39
C SER A 662 10.04 -12.29 -1.51
N LEU A 663 11.17 -11.99 -0.86
CA LEU A 663 11.31 -10.83 0.00
C LEU A 663 11.27 -9.54 -0.82
N GLU A 664 11.99 -9.49 -1.93
CA GLU A 664 12.04 -8.36 -2.84
C GLU A 664 10.67 -8.13 -3.48
N LEU A 665 9.97 -9.18 -3.89
CA LEU A 665 8.59 -9.10 -4.38
C LEU A 665 7.65 -8.53 -3.30
N PHE A 666 7.78 -8.98 -2.05
CA PHE A 666 6.97 -8.47 -0.95
C PHE A 666 7.17 -6.97 -0.72
N ILE A 667 8.40 -6.47 -0.87
CA ILE A 667 8.71 -5.06 -0.61
C ILE A 667 8.39 -4.18 -1.83
N CYS A 668 8.67 -4.64 -3.04
CA CYS A 668 8.43 -3.87 -4.27
C CYS A 668 6.94 -3.63 -4.53
N GLN A 669 6.05 -4.49 -4.03
CA GLN A 669 4.59 -4.33 -4.23
C GLN A 669 4.10 -2.96 -3.72
N TYR A 670 4.72 -2.43 -2.65
CA TYR A 670 4.33 -1.16 -2.02
C TYR A 670 4.51 0.05 -2.95
N HIS A 671 5.38 -0.04 -3.96
CA HIS A 671 5.77 1.10 -4.80
C HIS A 671 5.48 0.90 -6.29
N ILE A 672 5.21 -0.34 -6.75
CA ILE A 672 4.93 -0.63 -8.16
C ILE A 672 3.45 -0.96 -8.39
N TRP A 673 2.84 -1.78 -7.52
CA TRP A 673 1.44 -2.16 -7.65
C TRP A 673 0.52 -1.36 -6.74
N LEU A 674 0.96 -1.11 -5.51
CA LEU A 674 0.17 -0.44 -4.51
C LEU A 674 0.49 1.05 -4.47
N ALA A 675 -0.49 1.84 -4.03
CA ALA A 675 -0.36 3.28 -3.84
C ALA A 675 -0.99 3.73 -2.52
N ALA A 676 -0.64 4.95 -2.08
CA ALA A 676 -1.07 5.59 -0.83
C ALA A 676 -1.09 4.62 0.36
N ASP A 677 0.10 4.15 0.72
CA ASP A 677 0.32 3.32 1.90
C ASP A 677 -0.54 2.05 1.90
N THR A 678 -0.57 1.35 0.75
CA THR A 678 -1.29 0.08 0.50
C THR A 678 -2.81 0.17 0.37
N ARG A 679 -3.40 1.37 0.35
CA ARG A 679 -4.86 1.52 0.23
C ARG A 679 -5.36 1.54 -1.20
N GLY A 680 -4.51 1.96 -2.14
CA GLY A 680 -4.82 2.02 -3.57
C GLY A 680 -3.99 1.10 -4.44
N ILE A 681 -4.29 1.15 -5.73
CA ILE A 681 -3.56 0.55 -6.83
C ILE A 681 -2.93 1.68 -7.67
N LEU A 682 -1.69 1.48 -8.10
CA LEU A 682 -1.01 2.38 -9.02
C LEU A 682 -1.43 2.08 -10.47
N VAL A 683 -1.80 3.13 -11.21
CA VAL A 683 -2.20 3.03 -12.61
C VAL A 683 -1.14 3.70 -13.48
N LEU A 684 -0.36 2.87 -14.17
CA LEU A 684 0.66 3.28 -15.14
C LEU A 684 0.04 3.59 -16.50
N ILE A 685 -0.95 2.78 -16.93
CA ILE A 685 -1.64 2.93 -18.22
C ILE A 685 -3.12 3.22 -17.95
N PRO A 686 -3.59 4.46 -18.14
CA PRO A 686 -4.99 4.81 -17.92
C PRO A 686 -5.90 4.17 -18.98
N GLY A 687 -7.16 3.93 -18.60
CA GLY A 687 -8.22 3.45 -19.51
C GLY A 687 -8.27 1.94 -19.77
N ASN A 688 -7.18 1.19 -19.55
CA ASN A 688 -7.17 -0.27 -19.73
C ASN A 688 -6.58 -1.01 -18.50
N PRO A 689 -7.44 -1.49 -17.57
CA PRO A 689 -6.99 -2.16 -16.34
C PRO A 689 -6.19 -3.44 -16.59
N MET A 690 -6.55 -4.25 -17.60
CA MET A 690 -5.85 -5.50 -17.90
C MET A 690 -4.43 -5.24 -18.41
N LEU A 691 -4.28 -4.29 -19.35
CA LEU A 691 -2.98 -3.90 -19.86
C LEU A 691 -2.10 -3.31 -18.75
N ASN A 692 -2.68 -2.48 -17.87
CA ASN A 692 -1.97 -1.95 -16.70
C ASN A 692 -1.45 -3.06 -15.80
N ILE A 693 -2.26 -4.07 -15.48
CA ILE A 693 -1.84 -5.21 -14.65
C ILE A 693 -0.71 -5.99 -15.34
N ILE A 694 -0.81 -6.29 -16.64
CA ILE A 694 0.21 -7.05 -17.37
C ILE A 694 1.55 -6.31 -17.38
N VAL A 695 1.55 -5.03 -17.78
CA VAL A 695 2.79 -4.23 -17.90
C VAL A 695 3.40 -3.97 -16.52
N SER A 696 2.58 -3.59 -15.53
CA SER A 696 3.06 -3.37 -14.17
C SER A 696 3.62 -4.64 -13.54
N THR A 697 2.99 -5.81 -13.78
CA THR A 697 3.49 -7.11 -13.32
C THR A 697 4.84 -7.46 -13.93
N PHE A 698 5.01 -7.25 -15.24
CA PHE A 698 6.29 -7.50 -15.90
C PHE A 698 7.42 -6.64 -15.34
N ILE A 699 7.19 -5.32 -15.20
CA ILE A 699 8.14 -4.39 -14.59
C ILE A 699 8.44 -4.81 -13.15
N PHE A 700 7.39 -5.13 -12.38
CA PHE A 700 7.50 -5.55 -10.99
C PHE A 700 8.40 -6.75 -10.79
N VAL A 701 8.20 -7.81 -11.58
CA VAL A 701 8.99 -9.04 -11.49
C VAL A 701 10.45 -8.79 -11.92
N CYS A 702 10.68 -8.02 -12.98
CA CYS A 702 12.03 -7.66 -13.44
C CYS A 702 12.80 -6.86 -12.38
N VAL A 703 12.15 -5.88 -11.76
CA VAL A 703 12.75 -5.05 -10.71
C VAL A 703 13.08 -5.88 -9.47
N ALA A 704 12.18 -6.74 -9.01
CA ALA A 704 12.43 -7.61 -7.87
C ALA A 704 13.62 -8.55 -8.10
N HIS A 705 13.72 -9.11 -9.32
CA HIS A 705 14.85 -9.97 -9.72
C HIS A 705 16.18 -9.21 -9.73
N GLU A 706 16.23 -8.01 -10.31
CA GLU A 706 17.45 -7.20 -10.34
C GLU A 706 17.87 -6.72 -8.94
N ILE A 707 16.92 -6.37 -8.06
CA ILE A 707 17.24 -6.02 -6.67
C ILE A 707 17.83 -7.23 -5.92
N SER A 708 17.30 -8.43 -6.15
CA SER A 708 17.83 -9.64 -5.50
C SER A 708 19.29 -9.90 -5.91
N ARG A 709 19.63 -9.67 -7.19
CA ARG A 709 21.02 -9.73 -7.67
C ARG A 709 21.90 -8.67 -6.99
N ILE A 710 21.49 -7.41 -7.04
CA ILE A 710 22.19 -6.27 -6.41
C ILE A 710 22.46 -6.56 -4.92
N THR A 711 21.45 -7.05 -4.20
CA THR A 711 21.58 -7.35 -2.76
C THR A 711 22.61 -8.46 -2.51
N ASN A 712 22.65 -9.49 -3.36
CA ASN A 712 23.61 -10.58 -3.23
C ASN A 712 25.04 -10.15 -3.57
N ASP A 713 25.23 -9.33 -4.60
CA ASP A 713 26.55 -8.82 -5.00
C ASP A 713 27.10 -7.87 -3.92
N LEU A 714 26.28 -6.93 -3.46
CA LEU A 714 26.65 -6.01 -2.39
C LEU A 714 26.91 -6.73 -1.06
N ALA A 715 26.16 -7.78 -0.74
CA ALA A 715 26.39 -8.57 0.47
C ALA A 715 27.78 -9.22 0.47
N GLN A 716 28.27 -9.69 -0.68
CA GLN A 716 29.61 -10.29 -0.80
C GLN A 716 30.73 -9.26 -0.71
N ILE A 717 30.51 -8.05 -1.21
CA ILE A 717 31.52 -6.98 -1.23
C ILE A 717 31.59 -6.24 0.12
N ILE A 718 30.43 -5.93 0.71
CA ILE A 718 30.34 -5.10 1.93
C ILE A 718 30.73 -5.89 3.17
N ILE A 719 30.43 -7.19 3.22
CA ILE A 719 30.64 -8.06 4.38
C ILE A 719 31.84 -8.98 4.11
N PRO A 720 33.06 -8.57 4.50
CA PRO A 720 34.25 -9.40 4.32
C PRO A 720 34.20 -10.61 5.26
N LYS A 721 34.80 -11.72 4.81
CA LYS A 721 34.97 -12.93 5.63
C LYS A 721 35.88 -12.72 6.83
N ASP A 722 36.84 -11.78 6.73
CA ASP A 722 37.75 -11.43 7.83
C ASP A 722 37.03 -10.61 8.91
N THR A 723 37.05 -11.10 10.15
CA THR A 723 36.35 -10.51 11.30
C THR A 723 36.87 -9.12 11.65
N SER A 724 38.19 -8.87 11.54
CA SER A 724 38.77 -7.55 11.86
C SER A 724 38.30 -6.49 10.86
N SER A 725 38.40 -6.81 9.56
CA SER A 725 37.87 -5.97 8.48
C SER A 725 36.36 -5.76 8.59
N LEU A 726 35.62 -6.79 8.97
CA LEU A 726 34.17 -6.72 9.18
C LEU A 726 33.82 -5.75 10.32
N LEU A 727 34.50 -5.84 11.46
CA LEU A 727 34.21 -5.01 12.63
C LEU A 727 34.51 -3.52 12.37
N LYS A 728 35.59 -3.22 11.65
CA LYS A 728 35.88 -1.85 11.17
C LYS A 728 34.78 -1.30 10.27
N ARG A 729 34.30 -2.09 9.31
CA ARG A 729 33.20 -1.68 8.40
C ARG A 729 31.88 -1.50 9.14
N LEU A 730 31.58 -2.39 10.09
CA LEU A 730 30.39 -2.26 10.94
C LEU A 730 30.44 -0.98 11.79
N ALA A 731 31.60 -0.64 12.35
CA ALA A 731 31.77 0.62 13.09
C ALA A 731 31.51 1.85 12.19
N CYS A 732 32.02 1.85 10.95
CA CYS A 732 31.73 2.91 9.99
C CYS A 732 30.23 3.00 9.64
N ILE A 733 29.58 1.85 9.42
CA ILE A 733 28.14 1.79 9.12
C ILE A 733 27.32 2.29 10.31
N ALA A 734 27.68 1.90 11.54
CA ALA A 734 27.02 2.36 12.76
C ALA A 734 27.18 3.87 12.93
N ALA A 735 28.39 4.42 12.74
CA ALA A 735 28.63 5.85 12.80
C ALA A 735 27.80 6.62 11.76
N PHE A 736 27.71 6.10 10.53
CA PHE A 736 26.88 6.68 9.48
C PHE A 736 25.39 6.72 9.85
N PHE A 737 24.83 5.62 10.35
CA PHE A 737 23.43 5.59 10.78
C PHE A 737 23.17 6.46 12.02
N CYS A 738 24.08 6.51 12.98
CA CYS A 738 23.99 7.45 14.10
C CYS A 738 23.97 8.91 13.61
N GLY A 739 24.82 9.27 12.65
CA GLY A 739 24.81 10.59 12.03
C GLY A 739 23.49 10.91 11.33
N LEU A 740 22.94 9.97 10.57
CA LEU A 740 21.61 10.12 9.93
C LEU A 740 20.48 10.31 10.95
N LEU A 741 20.49 9.55 12.04
CA LEU A 741 19.48 9.65 13.10
C LEU A 741 19.53 11.01 13.81
N ILE A 742 20.74 11.53 14.06
CA ILE A 742 20.93 12.87 14.63
C ILE A 742 20.40 13.93 13.66
N LEU A 743 20.75 13.83 12.38
CA LEU A 743 20.29 14.76 11.35
C LEU A 743 18.77 14.77 11.21
N SER A 744 18.16 13.58 11.21
CA SER A 744 16.70 13.41 11.20
C SER A 744 16.06 14.07 12.42
N SER A 745 16.62 13.87 13.62
CA SER A 745 16.11 14.50 14.84
C SER A 745 16.22 16.03 14.85
N ILE A 746 17.25 16.60 14.23
CA ILE A 746 17.40 18.06 14.09
C ILE A 746 16.35 18.60 13.11
N GLN A 747 16.11 17.89 12.01
CA GLN A 747 15.16 18.30 10.99
C GLN A 747 13.70 18.23 11.47
N ASP A 748 13.35 17.23 12.28
CA ASP A 748 12.03 17.13 12.91
C ASP A 748 11.76 18.31 13.85
N LYS A 749 12.77 18.75 14.62
CA LYS A 749 12.67 19.92 15.49
C LYS A 749 12.51 21.24 14.75
N SER A 750 12.92 21.34 13.48
CA SER A 750 12.76 22.55 12.68
C SER A 750 11.44 22.60 11.90
N ARG A 751 10.67 21.51 11.88
CA ARG A 751 9.38 21.37 11.17
C ARG A 751 8.17 21.62 12.08
N HIS A 752 8.37 21.48 13.38
CA HIS A 752 7.45 21.89 14.44
C HIS A 752 7.84 23.29 14.92
#